data_AF-A0A1V5ZLS1-F1
#
_entry.id   AF-A0A1V5ZLS1-F1
#
_cell.length_a   1.000
_cell.length_b   1.000
_cell.length_c   1.000
_cell.angle_alpha   90.00
_cell.angle_beta   90.00
_cell.angle_gamma   90.00
#
_symmetry.space_group_name_H-M   'P 1'
#
loop_
_entity.id
_entity.type
_entity.pdbx_description
1 polymer ?
#
loop_
_entity_poly.entity_id
_entity_poly.type
_entity_poly.pdbx_seq_one_letter_code
_entity_poly.pdbx_strand_id
1 'polypeptide(L)'
;MDGDETGVIMRNTFVKLACLIGLVALPGLAAAQPMPDMSLRTLEHGTAYPVLGIAASPSGDTVATIWNDQLLFWNTADGASLATWYPMQGVQIRAVAWSPDGSQIAVGFPNGWVLLLDAFSGIQNKMLDGLETTVTSLAFSNDGGMIAGGDQMGNIYVWNALTGGGMTWRTMGAEVRSLAFSPDGVHLVAAGALAQIQVYLAASEATVRELGTAYAEQYTAVAFSPDGTQLVAGTMYGEIIKWDFATGTELFTVTFAHNGEPVRCLAIGPGDAGGLMIASGGDDYNLRLWDLATGAPGSDPGVLTGHTNSITGIALLGNWGGATSSADGTAKIWGEGGGQPGPTEVSGEIMSQTWTRDHSPYRIVGPVIIPPSETLNIDAGVEVQFTTNVPFIVAGGLNVNGAEMDSVVFHGFDSNWGGIRFQPAFVLPKPSATLSAPAAYLNGVIIEGASAYSEDNNTDNSGGGIYVGYGREVNVNNSVIRNNSAGYAGGGIYVQEGSLWLYQSKVTGNTAGAMGGGIAVAGGSAHLSESGVSGNNAADHGGGIALSGEASLQLWQTGIRNNGAGTEGGGISVYDGSSANLEQAYVTGNYTNGTGGGIVGAYSSVSAWRTVIAKNSGRGGGGAIAGQNLNVNLNFVTVADNLTASTGAAFLVDYSEISVNNSIVWGNDSEAPLNFGQNSYVSMRYSDIQEPSWASPADGVISTDPMFADAFNMVYSLTPGSPAINAADPELTDEDGTRADMGAFFFWQEGMQKRLVLPHVNAEPGSEVLFDIRATHPGLVSADLFFTFDSSVFSPAENFVRWNVFDGTPAAQPEVFWTISGDTVKISLATNTEYPAYLNDSPLMTLAFNVNPEADYGWYGLNWLQSVWKPETQEWVYTNLNEEMVYMEWGGIELQQSILWGDVTMDATVSGADASAILRHVVGLPNPTFDREVADVTGNGWVSSFDAALVLRKVLYPWFQFPVEGHQLVGKPAAGSFASLSWERDGSGWVLRSNTAGIEAGELTLTLPGDTPVTITGDNALAYRQDGTSVQIALVNAAASGILFRVDGVSSAPTISTASFNEGSMTLAPMLPTAFALEQNAPNPFNPSTTIRFALPEASQVSLVVYDLNGRAIRTLATGAFQPGNHSVVWDGMDANGREVASGTYVYRLTTEKGSFVKRMTLAR
;
A
#
# COMPACT_ATOMS: atom_id res chain seq x y z
N MET A 1 21.08 -55.53 5.84
CA MET A 1 20.20 -54.54 6.51
C MET A 1 20.41 -53.26 5.73
N ASP A 2 20.09 -53.22 4.43
CA ASP A 2 18.78 -53.35 3.75
C ASP A 2 17.80 -52.23 4.11
N GLY A 3 17.61 -51.33 3.13
CA GLY A 3 16.49 -50.39 2.98
C GLY A 3 16.89 -48.92 3.22
N ASP A 4 16.71 -47.96 2.31
CA ASP A 4 16.23 -47.97 0.93
C ASP A 4 16.54 -46.59 0.30
N GLU A 5 17.66 -46.44 -0.41
CA GLU A 5 18.03 -45.21 -1.16
C GLU A 5 17.44 -45.19 -2.58
N THR A 6 16.51 -46.10 -2.92
CA THR A 6 16.05 -46.28 -4.31
C THR A 6 14.82 -45.46 -4.71
N GLY A 7 14.23 -44.67 -3.80
CA GLY A 7 12.97 -43.94 -4.04
C GLY A 7 13.06 -42.66 -4.89
N VAL A 8 14.19 -41.94 -4.85
CA VAL A 8 14.29 -40.60 -5.47
C VAL A 8 14.83 -40.66 -6.92
N ILE A 9 15.63 -41.68 -7.25
CA ILE A 9 16.20 -41.83 -8.61
C ILE A 9 15.19 -42.47 -9.58
N MET A 10 14.25 -43.30 -9.10
CA MET A 10 13.31 -44.02 -9.97
C MET A 10 12.16 -43.17 -10.55
N ARG A 11 11.79 -42.02 -9.96
CA ARG A 11 10.79 -41.11 -10.56
C ARG A 11 11.31 -40.41 -11.82
N ASN A 12 12.61 -40.08 -11.86
CA ASN A 12 13.21 -39.35 -12.98
C ASN A 12 13.51 -40.23 -14.21
N THR A 13 13.68 -41.54 -14.04
CA THR A 13 13.91 -42.44 -15.17
C THR A 13 12.62 -42.84 -15.87
N PHE A 14 11.50 -43.01 -15.16
CA PHE A 14 10.22 -43.42 -15.77
C PHE A 14 9.56 -42.32 -16.62
N VAL A 15 9.73 -41.04 -16.27
CA VAL A 15 9.20 -39.92 -17.07
C VAL A 15 10.05 -39.67 -18.31
N LYS A 16 11.38 -39.77 -18.22
CA LYS A 16 12.27 -39.74 -19.40
C LYS A 16 12.06 -40.95 -20.31
N LEU A 17 11.71 -42.13 -19.77
CA LEU A 17 11.36 -43.31 -20.59
C LEU A 17 9.97 -43.19 -21.24
N ALA A 18 8.99 -42.54 -20.58
CA ALA A 18 7.67 -42.32 -21.16
C ALA A 18 7.70 -41.37 -22.37
N CYS A 19 8.56 -40.33 -22.34
CA CYS A 19 8.81 -39.48 -23.52
C CYS A 19 9.63 -40.18 -24.61
N LEU A 20 10.50 -41.14 -24.26
CA LEU A 20 11.32 -41.88 -25.23
C LEU A 20 10.57 -43.04 -25.89
N ILE A 21 9.56 -43.63 -25.24
CA ILE A 21 8.77 -44.76 -25.76
C ILE A 21 7.64 -44.29 -26.71
N GLY A 22 7.26 -43.01 -26.70
CA GLY A 22 6.33 -42.44 -27.67
C GLY A 22 6.91 -42.19 -29.07
N LEU A 23 8.22 -42.38 -29.26
CA LEU A 23 8.94 -41.97 -30.46
C LEU A 23 9.39 -43.14 -31.36
N VAL A 24 8.51 -44.14 -31.58
CA VAL A 24 8.76 -45.16 -32.62
C VAL A 24 7.51 -45.39 -33.47
N ALA A 25 7.62 -44.92 -34.72
CA ALA A 25 6.85 -45.26 -35.92
C ALA A 25 5.43 -44.68 -36.10
N LEU A 26 5.37 -43.42 -36.56
CA LEU A 26 4.38 -42.98 -37.54
C LEU A 26 5.08 -42.17 -38.65
N PRO A 27 5.18 -42.67 -39.90
CA PRO A 27 5.68 -41.87 -41.02
C PRO A 27 4.55 -40.96 -41.49
N GLY A 28 4.55 -39.69 -41.05
CA GLY A 28 3.53 -38.73 -41.49
C GLY A 28 3.41 -37.39 -40.75
N LEU A 29 4.38 -36.98 -39.93
CA LEU A 29 4.36 -35.65 -39.34
C LEU A 29 5.13 -34.68 -40.24
N ALA A 30 4.38 -33.78 -40.89
CA ALA A 30 4.91 -32.56 -41.46
C ALA A 30 5.76 -31.84 -40.40
N ALA A 31 6.90 -31.27 -40.80
CA ALA A 31 7.70 -30.40 -39.95
C ALA A 31 6.77 -29.40 -39.24
N ALA A 32 6.79 -29.40 -37.90
CA ALA A 32 6.09 -28.38 -37.12
C ALA A 32 6.51 -27.02 -37.67
N GLN A 33 5.54 -26.21 -38.10
CA GLN A 33 5.86 -24.87 -38.56
C GLN A 33 6.55 -24.12 -37.41
N PRO A 34 7.62 -23.36 -37.67
CA PRO A 34 8.21 -22.51 -36.64
C PRO A 34 7.11 -21.61 -36.06
N MET A 35 6.99 -21.57 -34.73
CA MET A 35 6.05 -20.66 -34.09
C MET A 35 6.39 -19.22 -34.53
N PRO A 36 5.38 -18.39 -34.83
CA PRO A 36 5.61 -17.05 -35.31
C PRO A 36 6.44 -16.25 -34.30
N ASP A 37 7.38 -15.45 -34.79
CA ASP A 37 8.06 -14.47 -33.98
C ASP A 37 7.05 -13.39 -33.57
N MET A 38 6.86 -13.24 -32.26
CA MET A 38 5.90 -12.35 -31.62
C MET A 38 6.57 -11.05 -31.15
N SER A 39 7.87 -10.88 -31.39
CA SER A 39 8.54 -9.62 -31.14
C SER A 39 8.05 -8.55 -32.10
N LEU A 40 7.94 -7.32 -31.60
CA LEU A 40 7.67 -6.14 -32.42
C LEU A 40 8.85 -5.86 -33.35
N ARG A 41 10.06 -6.03 -32.82
CA ARG A 41 11.31 -5.70 -33.51
C ARG A 41 12.41 -6.65 -33.09
N THR A 42 13.29 -6.93 -34.04
CA THR A 42 14.56 -7.60 -33.80
C THR A 42 15.70 -6.61 -34.03
N LEU A 43 16.55 -6.46 -33.03
CA LEU A 43 17.80 -5.72 -33.08
C LEU A 43 18.89 -6.72 -33.48
N GLU A 44 19.37 -6.58 -34.71
CA GLU A 44 20.27 -7.54 -35.34
C GLU A 44 21.73 -7.19 -35.03
N HIS A 45 22.41 -8.09 -34.31
CA HIS A 45 23.86 -8.02 -34.10
C HIS A 45 24.59 -8.96 -35.08
N GLY A 46 25.93 -8.93 -35.08
CA GLY A 46 26.68 -9.89 -35.88
C GLY A 46 26.55 -11.32 -35.32
N THR A 47 26.58 -12.33 -36.19
CA THR A 47 26.35 -13.74 -35.84
C THR A 47 27.50 -14.43 -35.10
N ALA A 48 28.59 -13.70 -34.80
CA ALA A 48 29.81 -14.26 -34.23
C ALA A 48 29.75 -14.47 -32.70
N TYR A 49 28.90 -13.73 -32.00
CA TYR A 49 28.85 -13.71 -30.54
C TYR A 49 27.39 -13.58 -30.04
N PRO A 50 27.09 -14.13 -28.85
CA PRO A 50 25.80 -13.91 -28.19
C PRO A 50 25.65 -12.46 -27.73
N VAL A 51 24.40 -11.99 -27.58
CA VAL A 51 24.12 -10.76 -26.84
C VAL A 51 24.03 -11.11 -25.36
N LEU A 52 25.00 -10.70 -24.55
CA LEU A 52 25.16 -11.22 -23.18
C LEU A 52 24.34 -10.49 -22.11
N GLY A 53 23.89 -9.28 -22.40
CA GLY A 53 23.12 -8.49 -21.46
C GLY A 53 22.51 -7.26 -22.12
N ILE A 54 21.58 -6.66 -21.40
CA ILE A 54 20.71 -5.60 -21.87
C ILE A 54 20.36 -4.66 -20.71
N ALA A 55 20.29 -3.37 -20.98
CA ALA A 55 19.78 -2.36 -20.06
C ALA A 55 19.02 -1.29 -20.86
N ALA A 56 17.97 -0.72 -20.28
CA ALA A 56 17.19 0.34 -20.91
C ALA A 56 17.43 1.68 -20.22
N SER A 57 17.30 2.77 -20.97
CA SER A 57 17.16 4.09 -20.37
C SER A 57 15.87 4.16 -19.53
N PRO A 58 15.82 4.97 -18.46
CA PRO A 58 14.61 5.12 -17.63
C PRO A 58 13.37 5.51 -18.42
N SER A 59 13.57 6.31 -19.48
CA SER A 59 12.53 6.74 -20.42
C SER A 59 12.05 5.64 -21.37
N GLY A 60 12.74 4.49 -21.43
CA GLY A 60 12.42 3.38 -22.34
C GLY A 60 12.71 3.65 -23.82
N ASP A 61 13.30 4.79 -24.17
CA ASP A 61 13.54 5.20 -25.57
C ASP A 61 14.80 4.56 -26.18
N THR A 62 15.71 4.10 -25.32
CA THR A 62 17.04 3.64 -25.69
C THR A 62 17.35 2.34 -24.95
N VAL A 63 17.94 1.39 -25.66
CA VAL A 63 18.43 0.14 -25.09
C VAL A 63 19.91 -0.02 -25.38
N ALA A 64 20.69 -0.30 -24.34
CA ALA A 64 22.08 -0.74 -24.43
C ALA A 64 22.15 -2.27 -24.44
N THR A 65 22.99 -2.83 -25.30
CA THR A 65 23.20 -4.28 -25.44
C THR A 65 24.68 -4.61 -25.47
N ILE A 66 25.04 -5.75 -24.89
CA ILE A 66 26.43 -6.23 -24.86
C ILE A 66 26.66 -7.22 -25.99
N TRP A 67 27.60 -6.93 -26.89
CA TRP A 67 28.06 -7.87 -27.92
C TRP A 67 29.59 -7.96 -27.92
N ASN A 68 30.12 -9.02 -27.31
CA ASN A 68 31.55 -9.20 -27.07
C ASN A 68 32.19 -8.04 -26.25
N ASP A 69 33.06 -7.23 -26.85
CA ASP A 69 33.72 -6.04 -26.26
C ASP A 69 33.00 -4.72 -26.61
N GLN A 70 31.83 -4.83 -27.25
CA GLN A 70 31.04 -3.69 -27.72
C GLN A 70 29.80 -3.49 -26.85
N LEU A 71 29.52 -2.22 -26.55
CA LEU A 71 28.26 -1.76 -25.98
C LEU A 71 27.49 -1.02 -27.09
N LEU A 72 26.41 -1.60 -27.59
CA LEU A 72 25.61 -1.06 -28.69
C LEU A 72 24.31 -0.45 -28.17
N PHE A 73 23.95 0.72 -28.71
CA PHE A 73 22.77 1.48 -28.35
C PHE A 73 21.77 1.48 -29.48
N TRP A 74 20.50 1.31 -29.13
CA TRP A 74 19.41 1.16 -30.08
C TRP A 74 18.25 2.05 -29.69
N ASN A 75 17.62 2.67 -30.68
CA ASN A 75 16.33 3.33 -30.50
C ASN A 75 15.24 2.26 -30.40
N THR A 76 14.41 2.32 -29.37
CA THR A 76 13.37 1.30 -29.14
C THR A 76 12.18 1.44 -30.08
N ALA A 77 11.89 2.67 -30.51
CA ALA A 77 10.74 3.00 -31.35
C ALA A 77 10.91 2.52 -32.80
N ASP A 78 12.11 2.53 -33.37
CA ASP A 78 12.34 2.10 -34.75
C ASP A 78 13.39 0.98 -34.90
N GLY A 79 14.14 0.65 -33.84
CA GLY A 79 15.20 -0.35 -33.86
C GLY A 79 16.51 0.14 -34.49
N ALA A 80 16.66 1.44 -34.75
CA ALA A 80 17.86 2.00 -35.33
C ALA A 80 19.04 1.94 -34.37
N SER A 81 20.22 1.54 -34.86
CA SER A 81 21.48 1.66 -34.12
C SER A 81 21.82 3.12 -33.94
N LEU A 82 21.96 3.55 -32.68
CA LEU A 82 22.29 4.92 -32.28
C LEU A 82 23.81 5.10 -32.13
N ALA A 83 24.46 4.18 -31.41
CA ALA A 83 25.89 4.27 -31.11
C ALA A 83 26.52 2.89 -30.83
N THR A 84 27.84 2.83 -30.94
CA THR A 84 28.63 1.67 -30.52
C THR A 84 29.85 2.15 -29.76
N TRP A 85 29.99 1.71 -28.51
CA TRP A 85 31.12 2.06 -27.66
C TRP A 85 32.01 0.85 -27.41
N TYR A 86 33.28 1.14 -27.16
CA TYR A 86 34.30 0.17 -26.76
C TYR A 86 34.86 0.60 -25.41
N PRO A 87 34.11 0.41 -24.30
CA PRO A 87 34.52 0.84 -22.97
C PRO A 87 35.94 0.37 -22.62
N MET A 88 36.28 -0.86 -23.01
CA MET A 88 37.65 -1.37 -23.00
C MET A 88 37.91 -2.21 -24.25
N GLN A 89 38.73 -1.68 -25.16
CA GLN A 89 39.00 -2.32 -26.45
C GLN A 89 39.59 -3.73 -26.28
N GLY A 90 38.96 -4.73 -26.91
CA GLY A 90 39.40 -6.12 -26.88
C GLY A 90 39.11 -6.89 -25.59
N VAL A 91 38.43 -6.27 -24.62
CA VAL A 91 38.04 -6.91 -23.36
C VAL A 91 36.53 -7.12 -23.38
N GLN A 92 36.11 -8.39 -23.23
CA GLN A 92 34.69 -8.73 -23.25
C GLN A 92 33.94 -8.03 -22.11
N ILE A 93 32.73 -7.58 -22.39
CA ILE A 93 31.80 -7.05 -21.39
C ILE A 93 30.93 -8.21 -20.90
N ARG A 94 30.56 -8.19 -19.61
CA ARG A 94 29.83 -9.27 -18.95
C ARG A 94 28.55 -8.83 -18.25
N ALA A 95 28.50 -7.60 -17.76
CA ALA A 95 27.34 -7.04 -17.11
C ALA A 95 27.15 -5.58 -17.52
N VAL A 96 25.90 -5.11 -17.56
CA VAL A 96 25.54 -3.73 -17.83
C VAL A 96 24.38 -3.33 -16.92
N ALA A 97 24.39 -2.09 -16.43
CA ALA A 97 23.26 -1.48 -15.75
C ALA A 97 23.17 0.01 -16.12
N TRP A 98 21.95 0.53 -16.22
CA TRP A 98 21.70 1.95 -16.44
C TRP A 98 21.25 2.59 -15.12
N SER A 99 21.69 3.81 -14.83
CA SER A 99 21.23 4.53 -13.64
C SER A 99 19.76 4.98 -13.78
N PRO A 100 18.99 5.06 -12.68
CA PRO A 100 17.58 5.44 -12.72
C PRO A 100 17.31 6.88 -13.19
N ASP A 101 18.29 7.77 -13.06
CA ASP A 101 18.25 9.15 -13.56
C ASP A 101 18.68 9.26 -15.04
N GLY A 102 19.11 8.14 -15.64
CA GLY A 102 19.54 8.08 -17.03
C GLY A 102 20.94 8.60 -17.31
N SER A 103 21.64 9.17 -16.32
CA SER A 103 22.90 9.90 -16.51
C SER A 103 24.14 9.00 -16.66
N GLN A 104 24.09 7.76 -16.17
CA GLN A 104 25.24 6.85 -16.12
C GLN A 104 24.93 5.44 -16.62
N ILE A 105 25.97 4.80 -17.15
CA ILE A 105 25.96 3.38 -17.50
C ILE A 105 27.15 2.69 -16.83
N ALA A 106 26.85 1.62 -16.09
CA ALA A 106 27.86 0.75 -15.51
C ALA A 106 28.14 -0.44 -16.41
N VAL A 107 29.42 -0.77 -16.58
CA VAL A 107 29.90 -1.85 -17.43
C VAL A 107 30.89 -2.73 -16.68
N GLY A 108 30.61 -4.03 -16.57
CA GLY A 108 31.42 -5.00 -15.82
C GLY A 108 32.23 -5.94 -16.71
N PHE A 109 33.44 -6.30 -16.27
CA PHE A 109 34.43 -7.05 -17.07
C PHE A 109 34.88 -8.39 -16.42
N PRO A 110 35.48 -9.32 -17.19
CA PRO A 110 35.98 -10.60 -16.70
C PRO A 110 37.06 -10.55 -15.62
N ASN A 111 37.75 -9.42 -15.49
CA ASN A 111 38.86 -9.20 -14.57
C ASN A 111 38.44 -8.49 -13.26
N GLY A 112 37.14 -8.32 -13.01
CA GLY A 112 36.61 -7.65 -11.82
C GLY A 112 36.50 -6.14 -11.93
N TRP A 113 36.89 -5.54 -13.05
CA TRP A 113 36.71 -4.10 -13.22
C TRP A 113 35.25 -3.76 -13.53
N VAL A 114 34.84 -2.59 -13.04
CA VAL A 114 33.59 -1.94 -13.43
C VAL A 114 33.92 -0.52 -13.88
N LEU A 115 33.40 -0.10 -15.03
CA LEU A 115 33.49 1.27 -15.52
C LEU A 115 32.13 1.96 -15.39
N LEU A 116 32.13 3.17 -14.84
CA LEU A 116 31.00 4.08 -14.93
C LEU A 116 31.26 5.04 -16.10
N LEU A 117 30.34 5.03 -17.05
CA LEU A 117 30.35 5.85 -18.24
C LEU A 117 29.25 6.90 -18.13
N ASP A 118 29.50 8.08 -18.67
CA ASP A 118 28.47 9.05 -18.98
C ASP A 118 27.55 8.50 -20.08
N ALA A 119 26.24 8.46 -19.82
CA ALA A 119 25.27 7.80 -20.70
C ALA A 119 25.06 8.51 -22.04
N PHE A 120 25.45 9.79 -22.15
CA PHE A 120 25.29 10.59 -23.37
C PHE A 120 26.53 10.55 -24.27
N SER A 121 27.70 10.68 -23.67
CA SER A 121 28.97 10.83 -24.39
C SER A 121 29.78 9.54 -24.47
N GLY A 122 29.52 8.58 -23.58
CA GLY A 122 30.32 7.36 -23.43
C GLY A 122 31.71 7.59 -22.85
N ILE A 123 31.94 8.80 -22.33
CA ILE A 123 33.18 9.14 -21.65
C ILE A 123 33.22 8.39 -20.32
N GLN A 124 34.37 7.80 -20.02
CA GLN A 124 34.60 7.17 -18.73
C GLN A 124 34.65 8.22 -17.62
N ASN A 125 33.72 8.13 -16.68
CA ASN A 125 33.68 8.97 -15.48
C ASN A 125 34.56 8.39 -14.37
N LYS A 126 34.38 7.10 -14.08
CA LYS A 126 35.05 6.40 -12.97
C LYS A 126 35.39 4.95 -13.34
N MET A 127 36.40 4.42 -12.67
CA MET A 127 36.69 2.99 -12.61
C MET A 127 36.49 2.55 -11.17
N LEU A 128 35.66 1.53 -10.96
CA LEU A 128 35.40 0.93 -9.67
C LEU A 128 36.19 -0.38 -9.58
N ASP A 129 36.95 -0.52 -8.51
CA ASP A 129 37.77 -1.68 -8.19
C ASP A 129 37.26 -2.39 -6.93
N GLY A 130 37.80 -3.59 -6.69
CA GLY A 130 37.45 -4.43 -5.54
C GLY A 130 37.08 -5.85 -5.94
N LEU A 131 36.22 -6.03 -6.95
CA LEU A 131 35.89 -7.37 -7.45
C LEU A 131 37.14 -8.03 -8.05
N GLU A 132 37.28 -9.33 -7.85
CA GLU A 132 38.52 -10.05 -8.17
C GLU A 132 38.39 -10.92 -9.42
N THR A 133 37.17 -11.27 -9.81
CA THR A 133 36.88 -12.16 -10.93
C THR A 133 35.78 -11.60 -11.82
N THR A 134 35.26 -12.42 -12.74
CA THR A 134 34.28 -11.96 -13.72
C THR A 134 33.06 -11.35 -13.04
N VAL A 135 32.79 -10.07 -13.34
CA VAL A 135 31.58 -9.37 -12.90
C VAL A 135 30.38 -9.97 -13.60
N THR A 136 29.45 -10.52 -12.83
CA THR A 136 28.27 -11.25 -13.33
C THR A 136 26.99 -10.45 -13.22
N SER A 137 26.91 -9.51 -12.27
CA SER A 137 25.73 -8.67 -12.05
C SER A 137 26.13 -7.28 -11.61
N LEU A 138 25.38 -6.29 -12.08
CA LEU A 138 25.46 -4.88 -11.67
C LEU A 138 24.05 -4.37 -11.38
N ALA A 139 23.89 -3.51 -10.38
CA ALA A 139 22.62 -2.86 -10.06
C ALA A 139 22.87 -1.47 -9.49
N PHE A 140 22.03 -0.50 -9.84
CA PHE A 140 21.98 0.81 -9.19
C PHE A 140 20.89 0.81 -8.11
N SER A 141 21.08 1.60 -7.04
CA SER A 141 19.98 1.96 -6.14
C SER A 141 19.01 2.89 -6.84
N ASN A 142 17.73 2.87 -6.45
CA ASN A 142 16.66 3.61 -7.13
C ASN A 142 16.82 5.15 -7.09
N ASP A 143 17.55 5.66 -6.10
CA ASP A 143 17.93 7.07 -5.98
C ASP A 143 19.19 7.43 -6.80
N GLY A 144 19.81 6.46 -7.47
CA GLY A 144 21.06 6.62 -8.21
C GLY A 144 22.30 6.84 -7.34
N GLY A 145 22.18 6.80 -6.01
CA GLY A 145 23.26 7.12 -5.08
C GLY A 145 24.32 6.02 -4.93
N MET A 146 23.96 4.77 -5.19
CA MET A 146 24.81 3.60 -5.03
C MET A 146 24.80 2.71 -6.27
N ILE A 147 25.91 1.98 -6.43
CA ILE A 147 26.04 0.89 -7.38
C ILE A 147 26.56 -0.35 -6.66
N ALA A 148 25.97 -1.51 -6.93
CA ALA A 148 26.42 -2.80 -6.45
C ALA A 148 26.95 -3.64 -7.61
N GLY A 149 28.01 -4.41 -7.35
CA GLY A 149 28.58 -5.37 -8.29
C GLY A 149 28.92 -6.67 -7.60
N GLY A 150 28.68 -7.78 -8.32
CA GLY A 150 28.93 -9.14 -7.85
C GLY A 150 29.80 -9.92 -8.83
N ASP A 151 30.64 -10.82 -8.33
CA ASP A 151 31.51 -11.65 -9.15
C ASP A 151 31.31 -13.18 -8.98
N GLN A 152 32.03 -13.94 -9.81
CA GLN A 152 31.97 -15.40 -9.85
C GLN A 152 32.48 -16.11 -8.59
N MET A 153 33.28 -15.45 -7.76
CA MET A 153 33.75 -15.99 -6.48
C MET A 153 32.84 -15.61 -5.32
N GLY A 154 31.77 -14.87 -5.60
CA GLY A 154 30.79 -14.45 -4.60
C GLY A 154 31.17 -13.16 -3.89
N ASN A 155 32.15 -12.41 -4.38
CA ASN A 155 32.43 -11.08 -3.84
C ASN A 155 31.31 -10.13 -4.25
N ILE A 156 30.87 -9.30 -3.32
CA ILE A 156 29.90 -8.22 -3.56
C ILE A 156 30.51 -6.94 -3.05
N TYR A 157 30.53 -5.92 -3.90
CA TYR A 157 30.94 -4.58 -3.55
C TYR A 157 29.81 -3.59 -3.80
N VAL A 158 29.66 -2.63 -2.90
CA VAL A 158 28.77 -1.48 -3.08
C VAL A 158 29.60 -0.21 -3.02
N TRP A 159 29.48 0.62 -4.06
CA TRP A 159 30.16 1.89 -4.19
C TRP A 159 29.15 3.04 -4.22
N ASN A 160 29.57 4.22 -3.80
CA ASN A 160 28.82 5.44 -4.07
C ASN A 160 28.97 5.82 -5.55
N ALA A 161 27.85 5.97 -6.27
CA ALA A 161 27.84 6.20 -7.70
C ALA A 161 28.38 7.57 -8.12
N LEU A 162 28.20 8.60 -7.28
CA LEU A 162 28.68 9.96 -7.55
C LEU A 162 30.20 10.08 -7.41
N THR A 163 30.75 9.55 -6.32
CA THR A 163 32.17 9.71 -5.99
C THR A 163 33.04 8.59 -6.54
N GLY A 164 32.47 7.40 -6.78
CA GLY A 164 33.21 6.16 -7.01
C GLY A 164 33.93 5.64 -5.76
N GLY A 165 33.72 6.25 -4.59
CA GLY A 165 34.33 5.90 -3.30
C GLY A 165 33.29 5.42 -2.27
N GLY A 166 33.66 5.29 -0.99
CA GLY A 166 32.73 4.86 0.07
C GLY A 166 32.27 3.41 -0.09
N MET A 167 33.22 2.49 -0.05
CA MET A 167 33.04 1.11 -0.46
C MET A 167 32.72 0.20 0.74
N THR A 168 31.64 -0.59 0.65
CA THR A 168 31.39 -1.71 1.57
C THR A 168 31.58 -3.04 0.83
N TRP A 169 32.31 -3.96 1.45
CA TRP A 169 32.57 -5.29 0.90
C TRP A 169 31.77 -6.36 1.64
N ARG A 170 31.31 -7.37 0.90
CA ARG A 170 30.53 -8.51 1.39
C ARG A 170 30.91 -9.74 0.59
N THR A 171 30.54 -10.91 1.10
CA THR A 171 30.64 -12.14 0.32
C THR A 171 29.40 -13.00 0.48
N MET A 172 28.88 -13.48 -0.66
CA MET A 172 27.85 -14.50 -0.71
C MET A 172 28.41 -15.91 -0.44
N GLY A 173 29.74 -16.09 -0.46
CA GLY A 173 30.39 -17.39 -0.29
C GLY A 173 30.24 -18.35 -1.48
N ALA A 174 29.48 -17.98 -2.50
CA ALA A 174 29.39 -18.66 -3.79
C ALA A 174 29.07 -17.67 -4.91
N GLU A 175 29.20 -18.09 -6.17
CA GLU A 175 28.94 -17.27 -7.37
C GLU A 175 27.67 -16.43 -7.22
N VAL A 176 27.81 -15.11 -7.33
CA VAL A 176 26.67 -14.18 -7.44
C VAL A 176 26.21 -14.19 -8.89
N ARG A 177 24.92 -14.37 -9.12
CA ARG A 177 24.32 -14.37 -10.47
C ARG A 177 23.39 -13.20 -10.70
N SER A 178 22.80 -12.66 -9.64
CA SER A 178 21.87 -11.53 -9.73
C SER A 178 21.90 -10.71 -8.44
N LEU A 179 21.87 -9.39 -8.60
CA LEU A 179 21.80 -8.40 -7.55
C LEU A 179 20.61 -7.47 -7.79
N ALA A 180 19.92 -7.07 -6.72
CA ALA A 180 18.86 -6.07 -6.78
C ALA A 180 18.84 -5.23 -5.51
N PHE A 181 18.71 -3.92 -5.64
CA PHE A 181 18.39 -3.04 -4.52
C PHE A 181 16.89 -3.04 -4.27
N SER A 182 16.48 -2.90 -3.00
CA SER A 182 15.10 -2.54 -2.68
C SER A 182 14.80 -1.11 -3.16
N PRO A 183 13.54 -0.78 -3.49
CA PRO A 183 13.16 0.54 -4.02
C PRO A 183 13.49 1.72 -3.09
N ASP A 184 13.53 1.48 -1.78
CA ASP A 184 13.95 2.45 -0.76
C ASP A 184 15.48 2.66 -0.69
N GLY A 185 16.27 1.87 -1.41
CA GLY A 185 17.73 1.90 -1.41
C GLY A 185 18.39 1.34 -0.14
N VAL A 186 17.61 0.82 0.82
CA VAL A 186 18.11 0.38 2.13
C VAL A 186 18.70 -1.03 2.09
N HIS A 187 18.13 -1.91 1.28
CA HIS A 187 18.51 -3.32 1.21
C HIS A 187 19.16 -3.66 -0.14
N LEU A 188 20.14 -4.55 -0.10
CA LEU A 188 20.72 -5.21 -1.28
C LEU A 188 20.48 -6.71 -1.15
N VAL A 189 19.91 -7.30 -2.21
CA VAL A 189 19.65 -8.72 -2.31
C VAL A 189 20.60 -9.37 -3.30
N ALA A 190 21.17 -10.51 -2.92
CA ALA A 190 22.05 -11.31 -3.74
C ALA A 190 21.54 -12.74 -3.91
N ALA A 191 21.45 -13.18 -5.16
CA ALA A 191 21.10 -14.54 -5.56
C ALA A 191 22.20 -15.16 -6.43
N GLY A 192 22.34 -16.48 -6.34
CA GLY A 192 23.49 -17.17 -6.89
C GLY A 192 23.51 -18.67 -6.66
N ALA A 193 24.71 -19.24 -6.60
CA ALA A 193 24.89 -20.70 -6.48
C ALA A 193 24.60 -21.28 -5.07
N LEU A 194 24.21 -20.46 -4.10
CA LEU A 194 23.70 -20.95 -2.81
C LEU A 194 22.22 -21.31 -2.89
N ALA A 195 21.79 -22.16 -1.94
CA ALA A 195 20.40 -22.51 -1.72
C ALA A 195 19.57 -21.38 -1.06
N GLN A 196 20.20 -20.24 -0.79
CA GLN A 196 19.59 -19.11 -0.09
C GLN A 196 19.92 -17.82 -0.83
N ILE A 197 18.94 -16.93 -0.82
CA ILE A 197 19.09 -15.53 -1.18
C ILE A 197 19.57 -14.79 0.07
N GLN A 198 20.61 -13.96 -0.06
CA GLN A 198 21.14 -13.18 1.05
C GLN A 198 20.74 -11.72 0.95
N VAL A 199 20.32 -11.16 2.07
CA VAL A 199 19.85 -9.78 2.20
C VAL A 199 20.79 -9.01 3.11
N TYR A 200 21.26 -7.88 2.61
CA TYR A 200 22.20 -7.01 3.29
C TYR A 200 21.64 -5.59 3.43
N LEU A 201 22.15 -4.84 4.41
CA LEU A 201 21.96 -3.39 4.42
C LEU A 201 22.91 -2.72 3.42
N ALA A 202 22.39 -1.92 2.51
CA ALA A 202 23.13 -1.25 1.45
C ALA A 202 24.29 -0.40 1.99
N ALA A 203 24.06 0.34 3.08
CA ALA A 203 25.03 1.27 3.66
C ALA A 203 25.98 0.66 4.72
N SER A 204 25.84 -0.62 5.08
CA SER A 204 26.70 -1.25 6.11
C SER A 204 27.16 -2.65 5.70
N GLU A 205 28.14 -3.22 6.40
CA GLU A 205 28.64 -4.59 6.12
C GLU A 205 27.74 -5.71 6.67
N ALA A 206 26.63 -5.38 7.33
CA ALA A 206 25.79 -6.36 8.03
C ALA A 206 24.88 -7.16 7.08
N THR A 207 24.95 -8.49 7.16
CA THR A 207 23.88 -9.38 6.71
C THR A 207 22.74 -9.31 7.71
N VAL A 208 21.53 -9.02 7.22
CA VAL A 208 20.36 -8.86 8.09
C VAL A 208 19.40 -10.04 7.98
N ARG A 209 19.39 -10.75 6.84
CA ARG A 209 18.43 -11.83 6.59
C ARG A 209 18.88 -12.79 5.48
N GLU A 210 18.40 -14.03 5.56
CA GLU A 210 18.43 -15.02 4.47
C GLU A 210 16.99 -15.42 4.08
N LEU A 211 16.74 -15.65 2.79
CA LEU A 211 15.48 -16.12 2.22
C LEU A 211 15.71 -17.41 1.41
N GLY A 212 14.73 -18.32 1.37
CA GLY A 212 14.82 -19.61 0.67
C GLY A 212 14.74 -20.84 1.59
N THR A 213 14.66 -22.04 1.02
CA THR A 213 14.55 -23.30 1.78
C THR A 213 15.87 -24.07 1.84
N ALA A 214 16.04 -24.95 2.83
CA ALA A 214 17.27 -25.73 3.03
C ALA A 214 17.50 -26.85 1.98
N TYR A 215 16.62 -26.99 0.99
CA TYR A 215 16.73 -27.97 -0.09
C TYR A 215 17.39 -27.31 -1.31
N ALA A 216 18.32 -28.02 -1.96
CA ALA A 216 19.32 -27.48 -2.87
C ALA A 216 18.79 -26.83 -4.17
N GLU A 217 18.22 -25.63 -4.06
CA GLU A 217 17.73 -24.82 -5.18
C GLU A 217 18.70 -23.65 -5.44
N GLN A 218 19.39 -23.61 -6.58
CA GLN A 218 20.22 -22.45 -6.92
C GLN A 218 19.36 -21.37 -7.56
N TYR A 219 19.46 -20.15 -7.04
CA TYR A 219 18.77 -18.98 -7.57
C TYR A 219 19.61 -18.31 -8.66
N THR A 220 18.99 -17.99 -9.79
CA THR A 220 19.66 -17.48 -10.99
C THR A 220 19.28 -16.05 -11.32
N ALA A 221 18.12 -15.57 -10.85
CA ALA A 221 17.65 -14.20 -11.03
C ALA A 221 16.83 -13.74 -9.81
N VAL A 222 16.89 -12.45 -9.48
CA VAL A 222 16.03 -11.80 -8.46
C VAL A 222 15.50 -10.46 -8.95
N ALA A 223 14.30 -10.09 -8.50
CA ALA A 223 13.73 -8.76 -8.70
C ALA A 223 12.82 -8.37 -7.53
N PHE A 224 12.82 -7.09 -7.18
CA PHE A 224 11.85 -6.50 -6.25
C PHE A 224 10.60 -6.03 -6.98
N SER A 225 9.45 -6.06 -6.31
CA SER A 225 8.31 -5.25 -6.73
C SER A 225 8.62 -3.76 -6.55
N PRO A 226 8.01 -2.86 -7.34
CA PRO A 226 8.27 -1.41 -7.26
C PRO A 226 7.99 -0.78 -5.88
N ASP A 227 7.07 -1.36 -5.11
CA ASP A 227 6.73 -0.95 -3.74
C ASP A 227 7.68 -1.53 -2.67
N GLY A 228 8.59 -2.43 -3.05
CA GLY A 228 9.55 -3.08 -2.16
C GLY A 228 8.96 -4.16 -1.24
N THR A 229 7.65 -4.42 -1.32
CA THR A 229 6.99 -5.36 -0.41
C THR A 229 7.18 -6.81 -0.81
N GLN A 230 7.48 -7.09 -2.08
CA GLN A 230 7.61 -8.43 -2.64
C GLN A 230 8.99 -8.63 -3.28
N LEU A 231 9.52 -9.84 -3.12
CA LEU A 231 10.71 -10.30 -3.82
C LEU A 231 10.34 -11.52 -4.66
N VAL A 232 10.79 -11.56 -5.92
CA VAL A 232 10.68 -12.75 -6.77
C VAL A 232 12.06 -13.27 -7.13
N ALA A 233 12.21 -14.58 -7.21
CA ALA A 233 13.43 -15.23 -7.66
C ALA A 233 13.16 -16.38 -8.63
N GLY A 234 14.06 -16.54 -9.59
CA GLY A 234 14.04 -17.60 -10.57
C GLY A 234 15.07 -18.67 -10.22
N THR A 235 14.76 -19.94 -10.46
CA THR A 235 15.63 -21.05 -10.10
C THR A 235 16.31 -21.71 -11.30
N MET A 236 17.38 -22.46 -11.03
CA MET A 236 18.02 -23.34 -12.01
C MET A 236 17.12 -24.48 -12.52
N TYR A 237 15.96 -24.71 -11.88
CA TYR A 237 15.01 -25.76 -12.21
C TYR A 237 13.74 -25.22 -12.89
N GLY A 238 13.76 -23.97 -13.33
CA GLY A 238 12.65 -23.38 -14.08
C GLY A 238 11.46 -23.00 -13.22
N GLU A 239 11.68 -22.71 -11.94
CA GLU A 239 10.66 -22.27 -11.00
C GLU A 239 10.79 -20.77 -10.74
N ILE A 240 9.67 -20.12 -10.41
CA ILE A 240 9.63 -18.74 -9.92
C ILE A 240 8.98 -18.76 -8.54
N ILE A 241 9.69 -18.22 -7.55
CA ILE A 241 9.25 -18.19 -6.16
C ILE A 241 9.07 -16.73 -5.74
N LYS A 242 7.98 -16.44 -5.02
CA LYS A 242 7.66 -15.11 -4.51
C LYS A 242 7.63 -15.11 -2.99
N TRP A 243 8.25 -14.12 -2.38
CA TRP A 243 8.19 -13.86 -0.93
C TRP A 243 7.61 -12.49 -0.65
N ASP A 244 6.89 -12.40 0.46
CA ASP A 244 6.70 -11.14 1.16
C ASP A 244 8.05 -10.76 1.80
N PHE A 245 8.63 -9.63 1.44
CA PHE A 245 9.99 -9.28 1.83
C PHE A 245 10.12 -8.95 3.32
N ALA A 246 9.10 -8.31 3.90
CA ALA A 246 9.10 -7.91 5.31
C ALA A 246 9.06 -9.12 6.25
N THR A 247 8.15 -10.06 5.99
CA THR A 247 7.99 -11.27 6.80
C THR A 247 8.90 -12.41 6.35
N GLY A 248 9.37 -12.39 5.10
CA GLY A 248 10.10 -13.46 4.39
C GLY A 248 9.31 -14.74 4.25
N THR A 249 7.99 -14.63 4.34
CA THR A 249 7.08 -15.73 4.09
C THR A 249 7.03 -15.97 2.59
N GLU A 250 7.25 -17.22 2.17
CA GLU A 250 6.98 -17.62 0.78
C GLU A 250 5.48 -17.54 0.54
N LEU A 251 5.08 -16.76 -0.47
CA LEU A 251 3.67 -16.56 -0.83
C LEU A 251 3.19 -17.59 -1.83
N PHE A 252 3.95 -17.81 -2.91
CA PHE A 252 3.67 -18.86 -3.89
C PHE A 252 4.92 -19.26 -4.67
N THR A 253 4.83 -20.44 -5.29
CA THR A 253 5.83 -20.99 -6.22
C THR A 253 5.18 -21.46 -7.52
N VAL A 254 5.71 -21.00 -8.65
CA VAL A 254 5.36 -21.44 -10.01
C VAL A 254 6.32 -22.58 -10.39
N THR A 255 5.89 -23.83 -10.21
CA THR A 255 6.74 -25.04 -10.26
C THR A 255 7.18 -25.49 -11.67
N PHE A 256 6.67 -24.88 -12.74
CA PHE A 256 7.04 -25.21 -14.13
C PHE A 256 7.06 -23.96 -15.03
N ALA A 257 7.56 -22.85 -14.51
CA ALA A 257 7.57 -21.58 -15.23
C ALA A 257 8.27 -21.70 -16.60
N HIS A 258 9.44 -22.36 -16.65
CA HIS A 258 10.21 -22.60 -17.88
C HIS A 258 10.44 -24.09 -18.16
N ASN A 259 9.42 -24.93 -17.92
CA ASN A 259 9.43 -26.37 -18.25
C ASN A 259 10.60 -27.17 -17.65
N GLY A 260 11.14 -26.75 -16.51
CA GLY A 260 12.28 -27.40 -15.86
C GLY A 260 13.65 -26.84 -16.24
N GLU A 261 13.71 -25.86 -17.15
CA GLU A 261 14.95 -25.22 -17.61
C GLU A 261 15.25 -23.93 -16.83
N PRO A 262 16.52 -23.54 -16.63
CA PRO A 262 16.89 -22.38 -15.81
C PRO A 262 16.21 -21.05 -16.19
N VAL A 263 15.73 -20.32 -15.17
CA VAL A 263 15.24 -18.93 -15.31
C VAL A 263 16.41 -17.97 -15.22
N ARG A 264 16.87 -17.43 -16.35
CA ARG A 264 18.09 -16.61 -16.43
C ARG A 264 17.89 -15.16 -15.99
N CYS A 265 16.70 -14.63 -16.18
CA CYS A 265 16.41 -13.22 -15.94
C CYS A 265 14.95 -13.02 -15.54
N LEU A 266 14.73 -12.00 -14.70
CA LEU A 266 13.43 -11.60 -14.19
C LEU A 266 13.33 -10.08 -14.18
N ALA A 267 12.12 -9.58 -14.37
CA ALA A 267 11.75 -8.19 -14.10
C ALA A 267 10.30 -8.13 -13.61
N ILE A 268 9.97 -7.11 -12.82
CA ILE A 268 8.58 -6.83 -12.41
C ILE A 268 8.20 -5.47 -12.98
N GLY A 269 7.11 -5.42 -13.74
CA GLY A 269 6.62 -4.20 -14.37
C GLY A 269 5.10 -4.19 -14.56
N PRO A 270 4.53 -3.07 -14.99
CA PRO A 270 3.09 -2.94 -15.29
C PRO A 270 2.66 -3.87 -16.44
N GLY A 271 1.47 -4.45 -16.30
CA GLY A 271 0.78 -5.27 -17.29
C GLY A 271 -0.25 -4.51 -18.11
N ASP A 272 -0.84 -5.21 -19.08
CA ASP A 272 -1.89 -4.77 -20.00
C ASP A 272 -3.20 -4.31 -19.32
N ALA A 273 -3.50 -4.82 -18.12
CA ALA A 273 -4.71 -4.50 -17.35
C ALA A 273 -4.47 -3.60 -16.12
N GLY A 274 -3.30 -2.94 -16.02
CA GLY A 274 -2.95 -2.07 -14.88
C GLY A 274 -2.47 -2.81 -13.62
N GLY A 275 -2.47 -4.15 -13.62
CA GLY A 275 -1.83 -4.97 -12.59
C GLY A 275 -0.33 -5.17 -12.84
N LEU A 276 0.45 -5.50 -11.80
CA LEU A 276 1.88 -5.81 -11.95
C LEU A 276 2.09 -7.24 -12.46
N MET A 277 3.04 -7.41 -13.37
CA MET A 277 3.43 -8.67 -14.00
C MET A 277 4.90 -8.99 -13.72
N ILE A 278 5.21 -10.27 -13.56
CA ILE A 278 6.56 -10.82 -13.59
C ILE A 278 6.86 -11.21 -15.04
N ALA A 279 7.92 -10.63 -15.62
CA ALA A 279 8.49 -11.07 -16.89
C ALA A 279 9.67 -12.00 -16.62
N SER A 280 9.68 -13.19 -17.24
CA SER A 280 10.71 -14.19 -17.05
C SER A 280 11.27 -14.74 -18.36
N GLY A 281 12.58 -14.89 -18.43
CA GLY A 281 13.30 -15.42 -19.59
C GLY A 281 14.31 -16.48 -19.17
N GLY A 282 14.46 -17.53 -19.97
CA GLY A 282 15.30 -18.67 -19.61
C GLY A 282 15.85 -19.47 -20.78
N ASP A 283 16.38 -20.65 -20.45
CA ASP A 283 17.01 -21.57 -21.40
C ASP A 283 15.98 -22.32 -22.28
N ASP A 284 14.67 -22.11 -22.06
CA ASP A 284 13.59 -22.60 -22.95
C ASP A 284 13.29 -21.66 -24.14
N TYR A 285 14.05 -20.56 -24.24
CA TYR A 285 14.03 -19.55 -25.31
C TYR A 285 12.79 -18.64 -25.33
N ASN A 286 11.86 -18.82 -24.39
CA ASN A 286 10.62 -18.05 -24.35
C ASN A 286 10.68 -16.95 -23.31
N LEU A 287 10.07 -15.82 -23.62
CA LEU A 287 9.69 -14.82 -22.62
C LEU A 287 8.29 -15.18 -22.12
N ARG A 288 8.08 -15.19 -20.80
CA ARG A 288 6.80 -15.52 -20.18
C ARG A 288 6.37 -14.43 -19.21
N LEU A 289 5.05 -14.23 -19.11
CA LEU A 289 4.45 -13.24 -18.23
C LEU A 289 3.59 -13.94 -17.18
N TRP A 290 3.70 -13.50 -15.93
CA TRP A 290 2.96 -14.03 -14.80
C TRP A 290 2.36 -12.89 -14.00
N ASP A 291 1.11 -13.01 -13.61
CA ASP A 291 0.49 -12.05 -12.71
C ASP A 291 1.21 -12.06 -11.34
N LEU A 292 1.67 -10.90 -10.87
CA LEU A 292 2.45 -10.81 -9.64
C LEU A 292 1.62 -11.20 -8.41
N ALA A 293 0.30 -10.95 -8.42
CA ALA A 293 -0.56 -11.21 -7.27
C ALA A 293 -0.85 -12.70 -7.10
N THR A 294 -1.10 -13.40 -8.20
CA THR A 294 -1.63 -14.77 -8.21
C THR A 294 -0.64 -15.83 -8.69
N GLY A 295 0.44 -15.43 -9.39
CA GLY A 295 1.35 -16.36 -10.07
C GLY A 295 0.73 -17.05 -11.28
N ALA A 296 -0.49 -16.66 -11.69
CA ALA A 296 -1.13 -17.20 -12.87
C ALA A 296 -0.42 -16.71 -14.15
N PRO A 297 -0.42 -17.49 -15.24
CA PRO A 297 0.03 -16.98 -16.54
C PRO A 297 -0.75 -15.72 -16.91
N GLY A 298 -0.05 -14.70 -17.41
CA GLY A 298 -0.69 -13.47 -17.87
C GLY A 298 -1.71 -13.71 -18.99
N SER A 299 -2.59 -12.74 -19.24
CA SER A 299 -3.50 -12.74 -20.39
C SER A 299 -2.75 -12.92 -21.71
N ASP A 300 -3.48 -13.44 -22.71
CA ASP A 300 -3.01 -13.73 -24.07
C ASP A 300 -1.95 -12.71 -24.53
N PRO A 301 -0.69 -13.14 -24.76
CA PRO A 301 -0.33 -14.54 -25.03
C PRO A 301 0.19 -15.37 -23.85
N GLY A 302 0.52 -14.79 -22.69
CA GLY A 302 1.20 -15.48 -21.57
C GLY A 302 2.59 -16.08 -21.87
N VAL A 303 2.90 -16.38 -23.14
CA VAL A 303 4.17 -16.87 -23.68
C VAL A 303 4.47 -16.14 -24.98
N LEU A 304 5.63 -15.49 -25.03
CA LEU A 304 6.09 -14.68 -26.16
C LEU A 304 7.24 -15.41 -26.85
N THR A 305 6.98 -15.93 -28.04
CA THR A 305 7.95 -16.70 -28.84
C THR A 305 8.68 -15.81 -29.83
N GLY A 306 9.97 -16.06 -30.09
CA GLY A 306 10.71 -15.33 -31.12
C GLY A 306 12.21 -15.56 -31.08
N HIS A 307 12.80 -15.67 -29.89
CA HIS A 307 14.19 -16.07 -29.74
C HIS A 307 14.40 -17.53 -30.13
N THR A 308 15.61 -17.84 -30.62
CA THR A 308 16.00 -19.18 -31.06
C THR A 308 17.06 -19.84 -30.17
N ASN A 309 17.44 -19.15 -29.09
CA ASN A 309 18.36 -19.62 -28.07
C ASN A 309 18.06 -18.89 -26.74
N SER A 310 18.79 -19.26 -25.68
CA SER A 310 18.58 -18.84 -24.29
C SER A 310 18.48 -17.32 -24.16
N ILE A 311 17.45 -16.84 -23.45
CA ILE A 311 17.30 -15.43 -23.11
C ILE A 311 18.26 -15.11 -21.96
N THR A 312 19.15 -14.15 -22.17
CA THR A 312 20.25 -13.83 -21.25
C THR A 312 19.95 -12.63 -20.36
N GLY A 313 18.98 -11.79 -20.72
CA GLY A 313 18.61 -10.61 -19.94
C GLY A 313 17.29 -10.01 -20.39
N ILE A 314 16.62 -9.33 -19.47
CA ILE A 314 15.38 -8.57 -19.67
C ILE A 314 15.61 -7.15 -19.16
N ALA A 315 15.10 -6.16 -19.90
CA ALA A 315 14.99 -4.77 -19.46
C ALA A 315 13.58 -4.25 -19.74
N LEU A 316 13.00 -3.52 -18.80
CA LEU A 316 11.70 -2.86 -18.99
C LEU A 316 11.89 -1.55 -19.74
N LEU A 317 10.93 -1.20 -20.61
CA LEU A 317 10.98 0.02 -21.44
C LEU A 317 10.08 1.12 -20.86
N GLY A 318 10.16 1.34 -19.55
CA GLY A 318 9.28 2.25 -18.81
C GLY A 318 7.95 1.59 -18.44
N ASN A 319 6.85 2.31 -18.66
CA ASN A 319 5.52 1.96 -18.15
C ASN A 319 4.75 0.89 -18.93
N TRP A 320 5.25 0.44 -20.10
CA TRP A 320 4.63 -0.66 -20.84
C TRP A 320 5.62 -1.28 -21.84
N GLY A 321 5.69 -2.61 -21.89
CA GLY A 321 6.59 -3.35 -22.80
C GLY A 321 7.99 -3.66 -22.23
N GLY A 322 8.81 -4.34 -23.02
CA GLY A 322 10.13 -4.80 -22.58
C GLY A 322 11.07 -5.17 -23.73
N ALA A 323 12.36 -5.29 -23.41
CA ALA A 323 13.40 -5.73 -24.31
C ALA A 323 14.11 -6.97 -23.73
N THR A 324 14.51 -7.90 -24.60
CA THR A 324 15.27 -9.09 -24.23
C THR A 324 16.57 -9.16 -25.02
N SER A 325 17.60 -9.76 -24.41
CA SER A 325 18.82 -10.20 -25.10
C SER A 325 18.89 -11.71 -25.14
N SER A 326 19.54 -12.27 -26.16
CA SER A 326 19.65 -13.71 -26.31
C SER A 326 21.02 -14.18 -26.83
N ALA A 327 21.33 -15.42 -26.48
CA ALA A 327 22.44 -16.18 -27.01
C ALA A 327 22.30 -16.51 -28.52
N ASP A 328 21.16 -16.19 -29.15
CA ASP A 328 20.98 -16.30 -30.61
C ASP A 328 21.67 -15.17 -31.39
N GLY A 329 22.26 -14.20 -30.69
CA GLY A 329 22.93 -13.06 -31.32
C GLY A 329 21.97 -11.93 -31.67
N THR A 330 20.76 -11.91 -31.11
CA THR A 330 19.79 -10.83 -31.28
C THR A 330 19.32 -10.28 -29.94
N ALA A 331 18.82 -9.04 -29.97
CA ALA A 331 17.92 -8.53 -28.94
C ALA A 331 16.53 -8.28 -29.56
N LYS A 332 15.46 -8.40 -28.78
CA LYS A 332 14.08 -8.24 -29.26
C LYS A 332 13.28 -7.29 -28.39
N ILE A 333 12.33 -6.58 -29.01
CA ILE A 333 11.39 -5.65 -28.36
C ILE A 333 10.00 -6.28 -28.37
N TRP A 334 9.27 -6.22 -27.25
CA TRP A 334 7.99 -6.91 -27.02
C TRP A 334 6.89 -5.97 -26.52
N GLY A 335 5.61 -6.29 -26.84
CA GLY A 335 4.39 -5.52 -26.54
C GLY A 335 3.46 -5.44 -27.76
N GLU A 336 2.26 -4.85 -27.68
CA GLU A 336 1.58 -4.41 -28.93
C GLU A 336 2.35 -3.22 -29.51
N GLY A 337 2.12 -2.88 -30.78
CA GLY A 337 2.83 -1.81 -31.51
C GLY A 337 2.62 -0.38 -30.99
N GLY A 338 2.45 -0.18 -29.70
CA GLY A 338 2.64 1.06 -28.99
C GLY A 338 4.12 1.25 -28.65
N GLY A 339 4.91 1.70 -29.63
CA GLY A 339 5.68 2.87 -29.25
C GLY A 339 4.62 3.87 -28.80
N GLN A 340 4.76 4.45 -27.60
CA GLN A 340 4.22 5.80 -27.40
C GLN A 340 4.44 6.55 -28.71
N PRO A 341 3.47 7.34 -29.24
CA PRO A 341 3.82 8.30 -30.27
C PRO A 341 5.12 8.93 -29.78
N GLY A 342 6.17 8.85 -30.61
CA GLY A 342 7.49 9.28 -30.18
C GLY A 342 7.37 10.62 -29.45
N PRO A 343 8.22 10.86 -28.44
CA PRO A 343 8.04 11.90 -27.44
C PRO A 343 7.30 13.12 -27.96
N THR A 344 6.21 13.52 -27.30
CA THR A 344 5.42 14.67 -27.74
C THR A 344 6.30 15.91 -27.62
N GLU A 345 6.83 16.41 -28.74
CA GLU A 345 7.65 17.61 -28.74
C GLU A 345 6.79 18.83 -28.40
N VAL A 346 7.18 19.55 -27.36
CA VAL A 346 6.49 20.74 -26.85
C VAL A 346 7.42 21.94 -26.92
N SER A 347 6.91 23.03 -27.50
CA SER A 347 7.51 24.36 -27.45
C SER A 347 6.45 25.43 -27.75
N GLY A 348 6.70 26.67 -27.35
CA GLY A 348 5.81 27.80 -27.58
C GLY A 348 4.76 28.02 -26.50
N GLU A 349 3.67 28.71 -26.87
CA GLU A 349 2.56 28.99 -25.97
C GLU A 349 1.65 27.77 -25.82
N ILE A 350 1.35 27.40 -24.58
CA ILE A 350 0.48 26.30 -24.23
C ILE A 350 -0.90 26.85 -23.90
N MET A 351 -1.84 26.59 -24.81
CA MET A 351 -3.27 26.84 -24.57
C MET A 351 -3.82 25.81 -23.59
N SER A 352 -4.98 26.11 -22.99
CA SER A 352 -5.62 25.23 -22.01
C SER A 352 -5.81 23.82 -22.57
N GLN A 353 -5.15 22.85 -21.94
CA GLN A 353 -5.16 21.45 -22.35
C GLN A 353 -4.78 20.55 -21.17
N THR A 354 -4.93 19.24 -21.39
CA THR A 354 -4.50 18.20 -20.44
C THR A 354 -3.41 17.34 -21.06
N TRP A 355 -2.34 17.13 -20.33
CA TRP A 355 -1.30 16.17 -20.67
C TRP A 355 -1.62 14.83 -20.04
N THR A 356 -1.59 13.77 -20.85
CA THR A 356 -2.02 12.43 -20.45
C THR A 356 -0.90 11.41 -20.64
N ARG A 357 -0.97 10.32 -19.89
CA ARG A 357 0.01 9.22 -19.92
C ARG A 357 0.19 8.59 -21.31
N ASP A 358 -0.85 8.58 -22.14
CA ASP A 358 -0.84 8.04 -23.50
C ASP A 358 0.01 8.83 -24.51
N HIS A 359 0.50 10.01 -24.11
CA HIS A 359 1.34 10.88 -24.95
C HIS A 359 2.69 11.20 -24.28
N SER A 360 3.00 10.50 -23.20
CA SER A 360 4.20 10.67 -22.40
C SER A 360 5.37 9.84 -22.97
N PRO A 361 6.61 10.33 -23.00
CA PRO A 361 7.06 11.60 -22.41
C PRO A 361 6.76 12.83 -23.27
N TYR A 362 6.44 13.94 -22.61
CA TYR A 362 6.39 15.26 -23.24
C TYR A 362 7.80 15.85 -23.26
N ARG A 363 8.39 15.99 -24.46
CA ARG A 363 9.74 16.55 -24.62
C ARG A 363 9.72 18.04 -24.87
N ILE A 364 10.25 18.80 -23.93
CA ILE A 364 10.42 20.23 -24.06
C ILE A 364 11.66 20.50 -24.91
N VAL A 365 11.43 20.85 -26.19
CA VAL A 365 12.48 21.10 -27.19
C VAL A 365 12.75 22.59 -27.42
N GLY A 366 11.92 23.45 -26.84
CA GLY A 366 12.01 24.91 -26.92
C GLY A 366 11.32 25.58 -25.73
N PRO A 367 11.45 26.91 -25.58
CA PRO A 367 10.79 27.65 -24.51
C PRO A 367 9.28 27.37 -24.45
N VAL A 368 8.76 27.12 -23.26
CA VAL A 368 7.34 26.87 -23.01
C VAL A 368 6.76 27.99 -22.16
N ILE A 369 5.59 28.50 -22.53
CA ILE A 369 4.87 29.53 -21.78
C ILE A 369 3.40 29.12 -21.66
N ILE A 370 2.87 29.03 -20.44
CA ILE A 370 1.43 28.94 -20.18
C ILE A 370 0.91 30.37 -19.97
N PRO A 371 0.11 30.96 -20.88
CA PRO A 371 -0.34 32.35 -20.78
C PRO A 371 -1.31 32.62 -19.62
N PRO A 372 -1.48 33.87 -19.15
CA PRO A 372 -2.28 34.22 -17.96
C PRO A 372 -3.74 33.74 -17.92
N SER A 373 -4.37 33.52 -19.07
CA SER A 373 -5.77 33.05 -19.18
C SER A 373 -5.90 31.55 -19.39
N GLU A 374 -4.78 30.82 -19.46
CA GLU A 374 -4.75 29.41 -19.80
C GLU A 374 -4.36 28.56 -18.59
N THR A 375 -4.76 27.29 -18.60
CA THR A 375 -4.40 26.33 -17.56
C THR A 375 -3.94 25.03 -18.19
N LEU A 376 -2.74 24.57 -17.81
CA LEU A 376 -2.25 23.24 -18.15
C LEU A 376 -2.62 22.28 -17.02
N ASN A 377 -3.34 21.21 -17.36
CA ASN A 377 -3.54 20.08 -16.46
C ASN A 377 -2.57 18.96 -16.86
N ILE A 378 -2.03 18.23 -15.90
CA ILE A 378 -1.16 17.08 -16.15
C ILE A 378 -1.65 15.92 -15.28
N ASP A 379 -2.03 14.83 -15.93
CA ASP A 379 -2.55 13.63 -15.27
C ASP A 379 -1.42 12.76 -14.69
N ALA A 380 -1.79 11.85 -13.79
CA ALA A 380 -0.87 10.90 -13.16
C ALA A 380 -0.05 10.09 -14.19
N GLY A 381 1.19 9.74 -13.81
CA GLY A 381 2.09 8.93 -14.62
C GLY A 381 2.71 9.63 -15.83
N VAL A 382 2.50 10.94 -15.99
CA VAL A 382 3.12 11.73 -17.05
C VAL A 382 4.57 12.08 -16.71
N GLU A 383 5.46 11.77 -17.65
CA GLU A 383 6.84 12.22 -17.68
C GLU A 383 7.02 13.44 -18.61
N VAL A 384 7.75 14.45 -18.12
CA VAL A 384 8.12 15.69 -18.82
C VAL A 384 9.64 15.80 -18.86
N GLN A 385 10.19 15.78 -20.07
CA GLN A 385 11.62 15.69 -20.34
C GLN A 385 12.16 16.96 -21.00
N PHE A 386 13.22 17.56 -20.46
CA PHE A 386 13.88 18.73 -21.05
C PHE A 386 15.13 18.32 -21.83
N THR A 387 15.14 18.57 -23.15
CA THR A 387 16.28 18.24 -24.03
C THR A 387 17.33 19.34 -24.13
N THR A 388 17.05 20.51 -23.58
CA THR A 388 17.90 21.70 -23.64
C THR A 388 17.52 22.67 -22.52
N ASN A 389 18.39 23.65 -22.23
CA ASN A 389 18.14 24.68 -21.23
C ASN A 389 17.19 25.75 -21.73
N VAL A 390 15.91 25.42 -21.63
CA VAL A 390 14.82 26.29 -22.04
C VAL A 390 13.88 26.54 -20.87
N PRO A 391 13.31 27.75 -20.76
CA PRO A 391 12.45 28.09 -19.65
C PRO A 391 11.08 27.43 -19.81
N PHE A 392 10.54 26.93 -18.69
CA PHE A 392 9.15 26.51 -18.55
C PHE A 392 8.41 27.56 -17.70
N ILE A 393 7.74 28.51 -18.36
CA ILE A 393 7.13 29.67 -17.71
C ILE A 393 5.64 29.44 -17.51
N VAL A 394 5.19 29.60 -16.28
CA VAL A 394 3.78 29.51 -15.89
C VAL A 394 3.28 30.92 -15.54
N ALA A 395 2.66 31.60 -16.50
CA ALA A 395 1.97 32.88 -16.28
C ALA A 395 0.48 32.69 -15.96
N GLY A 396 -0.13 31.60 -16.46
CA GLY A 396 -1.50 31.16 -16.14
C GLY A 396 -1.58 30.20 -14.96
N GLY A 397 -2.42 29.17 -15.08
CA GLY A 397 -2.59 28.08 -14.11
C GLY A 397 -1.81 26.81 -14.49
N LEU A 398 -1.42 26.04 -13.48
CA LEU A 398 -0.83 24.70 -13.65
C LEU A 398 -1.41 23.79 -12.57
N ASN A 399 -2.04 22.70 -12.99
CA ASN A 399 -2.57 21.66 -12.12
C ASN A 399 -1.90 20.33 -12.47
N VAL A 400 -1.19 19.74 -11.52
CA VAL A 400 -0.52 18.46 -11.68
C VAL A 400 -1.13 17.46 -10.70
N ASN A 401 -1.64 16.35 -11.22
CA ASN A 401 -2.43 15.37 -10.48
C ASN A 401 -1.71 14.01 -10.43
N GLY A 402 -0.50 13.98 -9.86
CA GLY A 402 0.23 12.74 -9.62
C GLY A 402 -0.31 11.95 -8.42
N ALA A 403 0.03 10.66 -8.38
CA ALA A 403 -0.24 9.77 -7.25
C ALA A 403 1.07 9.15 -6.74
N GLU A 404 1.09 8.63 -5.52
CA GLU A 404 2.29 8.02 -4.91
C GLU A 404 2.88 6.89 -5.77
N MET A 405 2.02 6.08 -6.41
CA MET A 405 2.41 4.99 -7.31
C MET A 405 2.50 5.39 -8.79
N ASP A 406 2.10 6.61 -9.14
CA ASP A 406 2.04 7.11 -10.53
C ASP A 406 2.31 8.62 -10.55
N SER A 407 3.48 9.01 -10.06
CA SER A 407 3.89 10.40 -9.92
C SER A 407 4.12 11.06 -11.28
N VAL A 408 3.92 12.38 -11.35
CA VAL A 408 4.34 13.17 -12.52
C VAL A 408 5.80 13.56 -12.34
N VAL A 409 6.63 13.31 -13.36
CA VAL A 409 8.08 13.53 -13.26
C VAL A 409 8.53 14.62 -14.21
N PHE A 410 9.17 15.67 -13.69
CA PHE A 410 9.87 16.69 -14.46
C PHE A 410 11.37 16.51 -14.29
N HIS A 411 12.07 16.26 -15.41
CA HIS A 411 13.52 16.08 -15.40
C HIS A 411 14.16 16.47 -16.73
N GLY A 412 15.46 16.75 -16.69
CA GLY A 412 16.26 17.04 -17.88
C GLY A 412 17.21 15.90 -18.17
N PHE A 413 17.59 15.73 -19.45
CA PHE A 413 18.63 14.77 -19.83
C PHE A 413 19.99 15.15 -19.25
N ASP A 414 20.25 16.46 -19.07
CA ASP A 414 21.42 16.99 -18.38
C ASP A 414 20.98 18.00 -17.31
N SER A 415 21.92 18.49 -16.49
CA SER A 415 21.74 19.61 -15.54
C SER A 415 21.54 20.96 -16.24
N ASN A 416 20.67 20.98 -17.24
CA ASN A 416 20.50 22.01 -18.24
C ASN A 416 19.02 22.33 -18.39
N TRP A 417 18.20 22.37 -17.34
CA TRP A 417 16.87 22.97 -17.45
C TRP A 417 16.59 23.83 -16.22
N GLY A 418 16.16 25.07 -16.44
CA GLY A 418 16.10 26.10 -15.39
C GLY A 418 14.92 25.99 -14.42
N GLY A 419 14.33 24.80 -14.24
CA GLY A 419 13.17 24.59 -13.36
C GLY A 419 11.86 25.13 -13.91
N ILE A 420 10.79 24.96 -13.12
CA ILE A 420 9.46 25.51 -13.39
C ILE A 420 9.37 26.94 -12.84
N ARG A 421 9.00 27.89 -13.70
CA ARG A 421 9.06 29.34 -13.41
C ARG A 421 7.67 29.95 -13.34
N PHE A 422 7.12 30.12 -12.14
CA PHE A 422 5.86 30.82 -11.93
C PHE A 422 6.12 32.33 -11.92
N GLN A 423 5.86 33.01 -13.04
CA GLN A 423 6.13 34.44 -13.17
C GLN A 423 5.24 35.08 -14.25
N PRO A 424 4.97 36.39 -14.18
CA PRO A 424 4.26 37.11 -15.23
C PRO A 424 5.02 37.06 -16.56
N ALA A 425 4.30 36.97 -17.70
CA ALA A 425 4.93 37.00 -19.02
C ALA A 425 5.57 38.39 -19.29
N PHE A 426 6.87 38.44 -19.59
CA PHE A 426 7.67 39.68 -19.77
C PHE A 426 7.35 40.52 -21.04
N VAL A 427 6.16 40.41 -21.63
CA VAL A 427 5.75 41.24 -22.79
C VAL A 427 4.74 42.31 -22.36
N LEU A 428 5.22 43.54 -22.14
CA LEU A 428 4.45 44.77 -21.84
C LEU A 428 3.60 45.26 -23.05
N PRO A 429 2.70 46.27 -22.93
CA PRO A 429 1.75 46.60 -21.87
C PRO A 429 0.29 46.72 -22.39
N LYS A 430 -0.70 46.36 -21.59
CA LYS A 430 -2.02 47.01 -21.65
C LYS A 430 -2.48 47.34 -20.23
N PRO A 431 -2.67 48.63 -19.89
CA PRO A 431 -3.05 49.03 -18.54
C PRO A 431 -4.56 48.92 -18.38
N SER A 432 -5.08 47.73 -18.05
CA SER A 432 -6.44 47.59 -17.50
C SER A 432 -6.81 46.16 -17.09
N ALA A 433 -5.91 45.38 -16.48
CA ALA A 433 -6.30 44.11 -15.89
C ALA A 433 -5.34 43.76 -14.75
N THR A 434 -5.70 44.15 -13.54
CA THR A 434 -5.27 43.44 -12.33
C THR A 434 -5.95 42.06 -12.36
N LEU A 435 -5.38 41.13 -13.12
CA LEU A 435 -5.77 39.73 -13.04
C LEU A 435 -4.82 39.10 -12.04
N SER A 436 -5.34 38.79 -10.85
CA SER A 436 -4.71 37.82 -9.94
C SER A 436 -4.51 36.56 -10.75
N ALA A 437 -3.27 36.12 -10.92
CA ALA A 437 -3.04 34.86 -11.61
C ALA A 437 -3.50 33.71 -10.70
N PRO A 438 -4.11 32.65 -11.27
CA PRO A 438 -4.58 31.53 -10.46
C PRO A 438 -3.42 30.84 -9.72
N ALA A 439 -3.72 30.32 -8.54
CA ALA A 439 -2.79 29.47 -7.80
C ALA A 439 -2.42 28.24 -8.63
N ALA A 440 -1.18 27.77 -8.50
CA ALA A 440 -0.74 26.51 -9.09
C ALA A 440 -0.81 25.38 -8.06
N TYR A 441 -1.24 24.21 -8.50
CA TYR A 441 -1.40 23.02 -7.66
C TYR A 441 -0.56 21.88 -8.21
N LEU A 442 0.41 21.43 -7.44
CA LEU A 442 1.32 20.33 -7.79
C LEU A 442 1.13 19.23 -6.76
N ASN A 443 0.47 18.14 -7.14
CA ASN A 443 0.27 16.96 -6.29
C ASN A 443 1.02 15.76 -6.87
N GLY A 444 1.74 15.00 -6.05
CA GLY A 444 2.43 13.77 -6.48
C GLY A 444 3.49 14.01 -7.54
N VAL A 445 4.28 15.09 -7.41
CA VAL A 445 5.26 15.51 -8.43
C VAL A 445 6.68 15.23 -8.00
N ILE A 446 7.50 14.72 -8.91
CA ILE A 446 8.96 14.64 -8.77
C ILE A 446 9.59 15.69 -9.67
N ILE A 447 10.41 16.58 -9.12
CA ILE A 447 11.18 17.57 -9.87
C ILE A 447 12.66 17.35 -9.60
N GLU A 448 13.41 16.99 -10.64
CA GLU A 448 14.81 16.63 -10.50
C GLU A 448 15.75 17.06 -11.63
N GLY A 449 17.03 17.14 -11.29
CA GLY A 449 18.11 17.46 -12.23
C GLY A 449 18.06 18.88 -12.79
N ALA A 450 17.20 19.76 -12.26
CA ALA A 450 17.06 21.13 -12.72
C ALA A 450 18.24 22.00 -12.23
N SER A 451 18.61 23.00 -13.02
CA SER A 451 19.81 23.78 -12.82
C SER A 451 19.64 25.22 -13.32
N ALA A 452 19.51 26.15 -12.39
CA ALA A 452 19.40 27.58 -12.65
C ALA A 452 20.79 28.26 -12.66
N TYR A 453 21.60 28.01 -13.69
CA TYR A 453 22.84 28.76 -13.97
C TYR A 453 22.72 29.53 -15.29
N SER A 454 23.18 30.79 -15.31
CA SER A 454 23.37 31.54 -16.55
C SER A 454 24.84 31.83 -16.83
N GLU A 455 25.28 31.56 -18.07
CA GLU A 455 26.51 32.14 -18.64
C GLU A 455 26.25 33.56 -19.20
N ASP A 456 24.99 33.87 -19.49
CA ASP A 456 24.53 35.15 -20.04
C ASP A 456 23.78 35.94 -18.95
N ASN A 457 24.30 37.10 -18.57
CA ASN A 457 23.86 38.05 -17.51
C ASN A 457 22.39 38.58 -17.58
N ASN A 458 21.41 37.79 -18.02
CA ASN A 458 20.02 38.21 -18.25
C ASN A 458 18.94 37.19 -17.82
N THR A 459 19.28 36.20 -16.98
CA THR A 459 18.30 35.24 -16.42
C THR A 459 18.52 35.06 -14.92
N ASP A 460 17.44 34.83 -14.17
CA ASP A 460 17.45 34.65 -12.73
C ASP A 460 18.12 33.32 -12.35
N ASN A 461 19.24 33.39 -11.60
CA ASN A 461 20.03 32.24 -11.16
C ASN A 461 19.45 31.56 -9.89
N SER A 462 18.20 31.84 -9.56
CA SER A 462 17.51 31.33 -8.36
C SER A 462 16.44 30.32 -8.74
N GLY A 463 16.06 29.44 -7.83
CA GLY A 463 14.97 28.47 -8.03
C GLY A 463 15.36 27.38 -9.01
N GLY A 464 16.22 26.46 -8.57
CA GLY A 464 16.71 25.37 -9.42
C GLY A 464 15.57 24.50 -9.93
N GLY A 465 14.77 23.93 -9.01
CA GLY A 465 13.58 23.15 -9.36
C GLY A 465 12.34 24.01 -9.57
N ILE A 466 11.99 24.87 -8.61
CA ILE A 466 10.81 25.75 -8.65
C ILE A 466 11.21 27.19 -8.36
N TYR A 467 10.65 28.11 -9.13
CA TYR A 467 10.72 29.54 -8.91
C TYR A 467 9.31 30.14 -8.77
N VAL A 468 9.04 30.79 -7.64
CA VAL A 468 7.78 31.47 -7.34
C VAL A 468 7.99 32.98 -7.36
N GLY A 469 7.50 33.65 -8.40
CA GLY A 469 7.65 35.10 -8.56
C GLY A 469 6.57 35.94 -7.88
N TYR A 470 6.68 37.26 -8.05
CA TYR A 470 5.81 38.28 -7.45
C TYR A 470 4.32 37.96 -7.53
N GLY A 471 3.65 37.92 -6.38
CA GLY A 471 2.20 37.73 -6.26
C GLY A 471 1.70 36.37 -6.75
N ARG A 472 2.60 35.39 -6.93
CA ARG A 472 2.25 34.01 -7.29
C ARG A 472 2.05 33.18 -6.03
N GLU A 473 1.07 32.30 -6.10
CA GLU A 473 0.88 31.25 -5.12
C GLU A 473 1.10 29.87 -5.76
N VAL A 474 1.88 29.04 -5.08
CA VAL A 474 2.20 27.68 -5.51
C VAL A 474 1.99 26.72 -4.34
N ASN A 475 1.10 25.76 -4.55
CA ASN A 475 0.74 24.71 -3.61
C ASN A 475 1.38 23.39 -4.06
N VAL A 476 2.21 22.80 -3.21
CA VAL A 476 2.99 21.59 -3.50
C VAL A 476 2.70 20.52 -2.45
N ASN A 477 2.06 19.44 -2.88
CA ASN A 477 1.53 18.40 -2.01
C ASN A 477 2.08 17.03 -2.42
N ASN A 478 2.41 16.17 -1.45
CA ASN A 478 2.86 14.79 -1.71
C ASN A 478 4.00 14.68 -2.74
N SER A 479 4.91 15.65 -2.77
CA SER A 479 5.85 15.84 -3.86
C SER A 479 7.31 15.77 -3.40
N VAL A 480 8.22 15.50 -4.33
CA VAL A 480 9.67 15.40 -4.09
C VAL A 480 10.42 16.35 -5.02
N ILE A 481 11.11 17.33 -4.44
CA ILE A 481 11.99 18.26 -5.15
C ILE A 481 13.42 17.88 -4.80
N ARG A 482 14.14 17.24 -5.73
CA ARG A 482 15.44 16.66 -5.43
C ARG A 482 16.53 16.91 -6.46
N ASN A 483 17.78 16.94 -5.99
CA ASN A 483 18.97 17.00 -6.84
C ASN A 483 18.96 18.18 -7.83
N ASN A 484 18.36 19.30 -7.44
CA ASN A 484 18.34 20.52 -8.24
C ASN A 484 19.42 21.49 -7.77
N SER A 485 19.87 22.37 -8.67
CA SER A 485 20.90 23.35 -8.39
C SER A 485 20.48 24.77 -8.79
N ALA A 486 20.90 25.76 -8.02
CA ALA A 486 20.76 27.18 -8.35
C ALA A 486 22.11 27.90 -8.22
N GLY A 487 22.44 28.76 -9.17
CA GLY A 487 23.67 29.55 -9.12
C GLY A 487 23.67 30.62 -8.03
N TYR A 488 22.49 31.01 -7.54
CA TYR A 488 22.35 32.00 -6.47
C TYR A 488 21.54 31.46 -5.28
N ALA A 489 20.20 31.41 -5.37
CA ALA A 489 19.37 31.11 -4.21
C ALA A 489 18.30 30.03 -4.50
N GLY A 490 17.94 29.24 -3.50
CA GLY A 490 16.85 28.27 -3.63
C GLY A 490 17.18 27.14 -4.60
N GLY A 491 18.11 26.26 -4.21
CA GLY A 491 18.54 25.14 -5.03
C GLY A 491 17.36 24.26 -5.44
N GLY A 492 16.48 23.94 -4.49
CA GLY A 492 15.19 23.32 -4.75
C GLY A 492 14.15 24.35 -5.17
N ILE A 493 13.83 25.28 -4.27
CA ILE A 493 12.73 26.24 -4.43
C ILE A 493 13.18 27.65 -4.07
N TYR A 494 12.85 28.63 -4.90
CA TYR A 494 13.02 30.05 -4.60
C TYR A 494 11.69 30.79 -4.66
N VAL A 495 11.41 31.62 -3.66
CA VAL A 495 10.20 32.43 -3.55
C VAL A 495 10.60 33.91 -3.50
N GLN A 496 10.14 34.69 -4.47
CA GLN A 496 10.34 36.13 -4.57
C GLN A 496 8.99 36.84 -4.51
N GLU A 497 8.66 37.41 -3.36
CA GLU A 497 7.39 38.13 -3.10
C GLU A 497 6.14 37.33 -3.51
N GLY A 498 6.23 36.01 -3.41
CA GLY A 498 5.12 35.07 -3.61
C GLY A 498 4.78 34.31 -2.34
N SER A 499 3.87 33.34 -2.46
CA SER A 499 3.47 32.42 -1.38
C SER A 499 3.70 30.98 -1.82
N LEU A 500 4.35 30.22 -0.95
CA LEU A 500 4.62 28.81 -1.14
C LEU A 500 3.94 28.01 -0.03
N TRP A 501 3.17 27.00 -0.41
CA TRP A 501 2.60 26.01 0.50
C TRP A 501 3.16 24.63 0.18
N LEU A 502 3.75 23.97 1.18
CA LEU A 502 4.25 22.61 1.11
C LEU A 502 3.52 21.74 2.13
N TYR A 503 2.93 20.65 1.65
CA TYR A 503 2.28 19.63 2.48
C TYR A 503 2.80 18.24 2.14
N GLN A 504 3.15 17.44 3.15
CA GLN A 504 3.62 16.06 2.98
C GLN A 504 4.69 15.90 1.88
N SER A 505 5.57 16.88 1.74
CA SER A 505 6.52 16.98 0.63
C SER A 505 7.97 16.99 1.11
N LYS A 506 8.90 16.58 0.22
CA LYS A 506 10.32 16.47 0.51
C LYS A 506 11.15 17.37 -0.41
N VAL A 507 11.97 18.23 0.17
CA VAL A 507 12.99 19.04 -0.55
C VAL A 507 14.36 18.52 -0.15
N THR A 508 15.01 17.75 -1.04
CA THR A 508 16.18 16.95 -0.65
C THR A 508 17.34 16.97 -1.64
N GLY A 509 18.58 17.02 -1.14
CA GLY A 509 19.78 16.89 -1.98
C GLY A 509 20.02 18.06 -2.95
N ASN A 510 19.38 19.21 -2.75
CA ASN A 510 19.52 20.36 -3.63
C ASN A 510 20.71 21.26 -3.23
N THR A 511 21.23 22.04 -4.18
CA THR A 511 22.41 22.89 -3.97
C THR A 511 22.21 24.34 -4.42
N ALA A 512 22.66 25.31 -3.64
CA ALA A 512 22.63 26.73 -4.00
C ALA A 512 24.02 27.39 -3.92
N GLY A 513 24.33 28.25 -4.88
CA GLY A 513 25.59 28.98 -4.96
C GLY A 513 25.76 30.11 -3.94
N ALA A 514 24.70 30.51 -3.24
CA ALA A 514 24.74 31.47 -2.13
C ALA A 514 23.86 31.03 -0.97
N MET A 515 22.53 31.00 -1.12
CA MET A 515 21.62 30.80 0.02
C MET A 515 20.43 29.88 -0.24
N GLY A 516 19.94 29.20 0.80
CA GLY A 516 18.75 28.35 0.69
C GLY A 516 19.00 27.16 -0.22
N GLY A 517 19.85 26.23 0.20
CA GLY A 517 20.17 25.03 -0.59
C GLY A 517 18.89 24.27 -0.95
N GLY A 518 17.99 24.10 0.02
CA GLY A 518 16.64 23.60 -0.20
C GLY A 518 15.70 24.71 -0.67
N ILE A 519 15.39 25.66 0.22
CA ILE A 519 14.38 26.71 -0.01
C ILE A 519 14.98 28.08 0.32
N ALA A 520 14.73 29.08 -0.53
CA ALA A 520 14.99 30.49 -0.20
C ALA A 520 13.75 31.34 -0.41
N VAL A 521 13.47 32.25 0.53
CA VAL A 521 12.32 33.18 0.49
C VAL A 521 12.83 34.61 0.63
N ALA A 522 12.48 35.46 -0.34
CA ALA A 522 12.79 36.87 -0.39
C ALA A 522 11.49 37.67 -0.52
N GLY A 523 11.06 38.38 0.53
CA GLY A 523 9.88 39.26 0.49
C GLY A 523 8.51 38.59 0.38
N GLY A 524 8.41 37.29 0.69
CA GLY A 524 7.17 36.51 0.59
C GLY A 524 6.91 35.60 1.79
N SER A 525 6.13 34.55 1.59
CA SER A 525 5.78 33.56 2.63
C SER A 525 6.06 32.13 2.18
N ALA A 526 6.48 31.30 3.13
CA ALA A 526 6.53 29.86 2.97
C ALA A 526 5.87 29.16 4.17
N HIS A 527 4.95 28.25 3.86
CA HIS A 527 4.21 27.45 4.83
C HIS A 527 4.53 25.98 4.55
N LEU A 528 5.18 25.30 5.51
CA LEU A 528 5.52 23.89 5.39
C LEU A 528 4.80 23.13 6.50
N SER A 529 4.08 22.09 6.10
CA SER A 529 3.31 21.23 7.00
C SER A 529 3.61 19.77 6.69
N GLU A 530 3.91 18.98 7.72
CA GLU A 530 4.23 17.54 7.59
C GLU A 530 5.32 17.24 6.54
N SER A 531 6.23 18.18 6.34
CA SER A 531 7.18 18.15 5.22
C SER A 531 8.62 17.95 5.72
N GLY A 532 9.53 17.68 4.78
CA GLY A 532 10.95 17.48 5.06
C GLY A 532 11.85 18.33 4.18
N VAL A 533 12.81 19.04 4.78
CA VAL A 533 13.91 19.71 4.07
C VAL A 533 15.22 19.09 4.54
N SER A 534 15.85 18.27 3.70
CA SER A 534 16.99 17.47 4.14
C SER A 534 18.14 17.31 3.16
N GLY A 535 19.36 17.24 3.67
CA GLY A 535 20.54 16.93 2.84
C GLY A 535 20.87 18.00 1.78
N ASN A 536 20.34 19.21 1.92
CA ASN A 536 20.59 20.30 0.98
C ASN A 536 21.84 21.09 1.38
N ASN A 537 22.51 21.74 0.42
CA ASN A 537 23.73 22.49 0.66
C ASN A 537 23.68 23.91 0.06
N ALA A 538 24.15 24.90 0.81
CA ALA A 538 24.36 26.27 0.34
C ALA A 538 25.82 26.69 0.52
N ALA A 539 26.37 27.45 -0.43
CA ALA A 539 27.75 27.92 -0.34
C ALA A 539 27.95 28.93 0.81
N ASP A 540 26.95 29.79 1.08
CA ASP A 540 27.00 30.78 2.15
C ASP A 540 26.04 30.43 3.29
N HIS A 541 24.75 30.77 3.16
CA HIS A 541 23.80 30.76 4.27
C HIS A 541 22.57 29.88 4.05
N GLY A 542 22.04 29.25 5.11
CA GLY A 542 20.75 28.57 5.04
C GLY A 542 20.79 27.32 4.16
N GLY A 543 21.58 26.32 4.56
CA GLY A 543 21.69 25.06 3.81
C GLY A 543 20.32 24.43 3.52
N GLY A 544 19.45 24.41 4.53
CA GLY A 544 18.05 24.01 4.39
C GLY A 544 17.17 25.14 3.87
N ILE A 545 16.93 26.16 4.70
CA ILE A 545 16.03 27.28 4.41
C ILE A 545 16.72 28.63 4.66
N ALA A 546 16.58 29.58 3.72
CA ALA A 546 17.03 30.96 3.89
C ALA A 546 15.88 31.96 3.73
N LEU A 547 15.79 32.95 4.63
CA LEU A 547 14.78 34.01 4.64
C LEU A 547 15.44 35.39 4.60
N SER A 548 14.92 36.28 3.75
CA SER A 548 15.38 37.66 3.61
C SER A 548 14.26 38.60 3.17
N GLY A 549 14.48 39.91 3.35
CA GLY A 549 13.60 40.96 2.84
C GLY A 549 12.20 40.93 3.44
N GLU A 550 12.07 40.83 4.78
CA GLU A 550 10.78 40.75 5.49
C GLU A 550 9.96 39.49 5.17
N ALA A 551 10.63 38.38 4.85
CA ALA A 551 9.96 37.10 4.58
C ALA A 551 9.37 36.46 5.86
N SER A 552 8.35 35.62 5.67
CA SER A 552 7.74 34.83 6.75
C SER A 552 7.82 33.34 6.47
N LEU A 553 8.19 32.57 7.50
CA LEU A 553 8.22 31.11 7.47
C LEU A 553 7.34 30.55 8.57
N GLN A 554 6.47 29.60 8.21
CA GLN A 554 5.68 28.81 9.15
C GLN A 554 5.99 27.34 8.93
N LEU A 555 6.45 26.66 9.99
CA LEU A 555 6.69 25.22 10.00
C LEU A 555 5.71 24.57 10.97
N TRP A 556 5.04 23.52 10.53
CA TRP A 556 4.23 22.65 11.38
C TRP A 556 4.58 21.19 11.13
N GLN A 557 4.90 20.41 12.17
CA GLN A 557 5.29 19.00 12.06
C GLN A 557 6.37 18.73 10.99
N THR A 558 7.28 19.67 10.80
CA THR A 558 8.22 19.69 9.68
C THR A 558 9.65 19.45 10.15
N GLY A 559 10.40 18.67 9.38
CA GLY A 559 11.79 18.35 9.69
C GLY A 559 12.80 19.07 8.80
N ILE A 560 13.73 19.80 9.41
CA ILE A 560 14.89 20.43 8.78
C ILE A 560 16.15 19.66 9.19
N ARG A 561 16.63 18.76 8.33
CA ARG A 561 17.60 17.72 8.74
C ARG A 561 18.84 17.64 7.86
N ASN A 562 20.01 17.51 8.47
CA ASN A 562 21.26 17.18 7.78
C ASN A 562 21.61 18.14 6.62
N ASN A 563 21.23 19.41 6.72
CA ASN A 563 21.57 20.41 5.72
C ASN A 563 22.93 21.07 6.04
N GLY A 564 23.65 21.48 4.98
CA GLY A 564 25.00 22.03 5.06
C GLY A 564 25.09 23.46 4.55
N ALA A 565 25.84 24.32 5.26
CA ALA A 565 26.16 25.66 4.79
C ALA A 565 27.67 25.96 4.88
N GLY A 566 28.19 26.70 3.91
CA GLY A 566 29.62 27.03 3.88
C GLY A 566 30.01 28.18 4.81
N THR A 567 29.12 29.11 5.13
CA THR A 567 29.43 30.23 6.05
C THR A 567 28.54 30.26 7.28
N GLU A 568 27.21 30.29 7.19
CA GLU A 568 26.33 30.38 8.39
C GLU A 568 25.02 29.61 8.19
N GLY A 569 24.32 29.21 9.25
CA GLY A 569 22.94 28.71 9.13
C GLY A 569 22.82 27.39 8.38
N GLY A 570 23.33 26.28 8.92
CA GLY A 570 23.21 24.97 8.27
C GLY A 570 21.75 24.59 8.00
N GLY A 571 20.88 24.75 9.00
CA GLY A 571 19.45 24.47 8.90
C GLY A 571 18.64 25.64 8.35
N ILE A 572 18.44 26.68 9.16
CA ILE A 572 17.61 27.85 8.84
C ILE A 572 18.43 29.14 9.02
N SER A 573 18.38 30.06 8.06
CA SER A 573 18.94 31.40 8.20
C SER A 573 17.86 32.48 8.03
N VAL A 574 17.77 33.43 8.98
CA VAL A 574 16.69 34.44 9.03
C VAL A 574 17.26 35.86 9.09
N TYR A 575 17.13 36.64 8.03
CA TYR A 575 17.71 37.99 7.93
C TYR A 575 16.69 39.08 7.56
N ASP A 576 17.09 40.34 7.71
CA ASP A 576 16.43 41.52 7.13
C ASP A 576 14.94 41.65 7.49
N GLY A 577 14.62 41.65 8.78
CA GLY A 577 13.25 41.81 9.27
C GLY A 577 12.38 40.57 9.11
N SER A 578 12.93 39.45 8.60
CA SER A 578 12.18 38.22 8.41
C SER A 578 11.84 37.53 9.74
N SER A 579 10.85 36.64 9.70
CA SER A 579 10.39 35.88 10.86
C SER A 579 10.24 34.40 10.55
N ALA A 580 10.62 33.55 11.50
CA ALA A 580 10.41 32.10 11.44
C ALA A 580 9.61 31.62 12.65
N ASN A 581 8.50 30.94 12.40
CA ASN A 581 7.68 30.30 13.42
C ASN A 581 7.72 28.78 13.25
N LEU A 582 8.18 28.08 14.28
CA LEU A 582 8.38 26.64 14.28
C LEU A 582 7.43 25.98 15.26
N GLU A 583 6.59 25.09 14.79
CA GLU A 583 5.61 24.37 15.60
C GLU A 583 5.76 22.86 15.40
N GLN A 584 5.96 22.12 16.49
CA GLN A 584 6.17 20.67 16.44
C GLN A 584 7.27 20.24 15.44
N ALA A 585 8.29 21.09 15.26
CA ALA A 585 9.31 20.91 14.23
C ALA A 585 10.57 20.22 14.76
N TYR A 586 11.42 19.75 13.84
CA TYR A 586 12.73 19.18 14.15
C TYR A 586 13.81 19.88 13.34
N VAL A 587 14.72 20.60 14.00
CA VAL A 587 15.93 21.17 13.38
C VAL A 587 17.12 20.34 13.86
N THR A 588 17.53 19.35 13.06
CA THR A 588 18.47 18.31 13.54
C THR A 588 19.60 17.97 12.59
N GLY A 589 20.79 17.70 13.12
CA GLY A 589 21.94 17.23 12.31
C GLY A 589 22.48 18.22 11.28
N ASN A 590 22.04 19.48 11.31
CA ASN A 590 22.47 20.49 10.34
C ASN A 590 23.86 21.01 10.71
N TYR A 591 24.66 21.37 9.71
CA TYR A 591 26.05 21.75 9.92
C TYR A 591 26.47 22.97 9.11
N THR A 592 27.40 23.75 9.66
CA THR A 592 28.05 24.86 8.96
C THR A 592 29.52 25.02 9.35
N ASN A 593 30.33 25.49 8.40
CA ASN A 593 31.73 25.82 8.66
C ASN A 593 31.93 27.14 9.44
N GLY A 594 30.91 27.98 9.55
CA GLY A 594 30.92 29.16 10.43
C GLY A 594 29.87 29.04 11.54
N THR A 595 28.96 30.00 11.67
CA THR A 595 28.08 30.14 12.85
C THR A 595 26.65 29.66 12.61
N GLY A 596 25.98 29.13 13.64
CA GLY A 596 24.57 28.76 13.55
C GLY A 596 24.34 27.45 12.80
N GLY A 597 24.72 26.31 13.39
CA GLY A 597 24.47 24.99 12.77
C GLY A 597 22.99 24.75 12.50
N GLY A 598 22.15 24.98 13.50
CA GLY A 598 20.70 24.82 13.42
C GLY A 598 20.03 26.05 12.81
N ILE A 599 19.97 27.14 13.58
CA ILE A 599 19.31 28.39 13.21
C ILE A 599 20.31 29.54 13.36
N VAL A 600 20.39 30.42 12.36
CA VAL A 600 21.09 31.71 12.45
C VAL A 600 20.15 32.85 12.11
N GLY A 601 20.33 34.02 12.70
CA GLY A 601 19.63 35.20 12.21
C GLY A 601 20.24 36.54 12.57
N ALA A 602 19.90 37.56 11.80
CA ALA A 602 20.20 38.93 12.17
C ALA A 602 19.06 39.90 11.81
N TYR A 603 18.78 40.84 12.74
CA TYR A 603 17.68 41.79 12.61
C TYR A 603 16.33 41.12 12.32
N SER A 604 16.03 40.04 13.04
CA SER A 604 14.95 39.11 12.72
C SER A 604 14.33 38.49 13.98
N SER A 605 13.30 37.65 13.80
CA SER A 605 12.67 36.92 14.89
C SER A 605 12.54 35.42 14.62
N VAL A 606 12.68 34.63 15.68
CA VAL A 606 12.50 33.17 15.69
C VAL A 606 11.62 32.81 16.86
N SER A 607 10.49 32.18 16.59
CA SER A 607 9.61 31.61 17.61
C SER A 607 9.52 30.11 17.42
N ALA A 608 9.53 29.36 18.52
CA ALA A 608 9.37 27.91 18.45
C ALA A 608 8.51 27.37 19.60
N TRP A 609 7.62 26.44 19.26
CA TRP A 609 6.74 25.72 20.17
C TRP A 609 6.82 24.21 19.93
N ARG A 610 6.96 23.42 21.00
CA ARG A 610 7.06 21.94 20.93
C ARG A 610 8.09 21.44 19.93
N THR A 611 9.21 22.14 19.81
CA THR A 611 10.21 21.92 18.75
C THR A 611 11.51 21.33 19.32
N VAL A 612 12.16 20.47 18.55
CA VAL A 612 13.48 19.91 18.88
C VAL A 612 14.56 20.56 18.02
N ILE A 613 15.58 21.14 18.66
CA ILE A 613 16.76 21.70 18.00
C ILE A 613 17.98 20.95 18.52
N ALA A 614 18.43 19.94 17.78
CA ALA A 614 19.43 19.01 18.32
C ALA A 614 20.49 18.52 17.34
N LYS A 615 21.67 18.17 17.86
CA LYS A 615 22.80 17.63 17.07
C LYS A 615 23.23 18.51 15.89
N ASN A 616 22.98 19.82 15.97
CA ASN A 616 23.46 20.73 14.96
C ASN A 616 24.89 21.19 15.28
N SER A 617 25.70 21.45 14.25
CA SER A 617 27.12 21.77 14.39
C SER A 617 27.49 23.09 13.71
N GLY A 618 27.93 24.07 14.48
CA GLY A 618 28.49 25.32 13.96
C GLY A 618 29.97 25.44 14.31
N ARG A 619 30.88 25.26 13.33
CA ARG A 619 32.33 25.24 13.61
C ARG A 619 32.87 26.57 14.14
N GLY A 620 32.29 27.70 13.72
CA GLY A 620 32.61 29.05 14.18
C GLY A 620 31.94 29.46 15.50
N GLY A 621 30.94 28.70 15.97
CA GLY A 621 30.15 29.02 17.17
C GLY A 621 28.65 28.82 16.93
N GLY A 622 27.85 28.74 18.00
CA GLY A 622 26.39 28.70 17.83
C GLY A 622 25.90 27.40 17.19
N GLY A 623 25.98 26.27 17.90
CA GLY A 623 25.54 24.98 17.35
C GLY A 623 24.05 24.97 17.04
N ALA A 624 23.21 25.35 18.01
CA ALA A 624 21.76 25.35 17.90
C ALA A 624 21.21 26.66 17.33
N ILE A 625 21.39 27.78 18.06
CA ILE A 625 20.88 29.11 17.67
C ILE A 625 22.01 30.15 17.77
N ALA A 626 22.21 30.93 16.70
CA ALA A 626 23.19 32.01 16.66
C ALA A 626 22.62 33.29 16.05
N GLY A 627 23.16 34.46 16.37
CA GLY A 627 22.73 35.68 15.69
C GLY A 627 23.02 37.01 16.37
N GLN A 628 22.60 38.09 15.70
CA GLN A 628 22.71 39.46 16.23
C GLN A 628 21.43 40.25 16.03
N ASN A 629 21.00 41.03 17.03
CA ASN A 629 19.70 41.72 16.98
C ASN A 629 18.55 40.74 16.68
N LEU A 630 18.61 39.57 17.31
CA LEU A 630 17.68 38.47 17.11
C LEU A 630 16.68 38.45 18.27
N ASN A 631 15.39 38.37 17.97
CA ASN A 631 14.36 38.09 18.97
C ASN A 631 14.04 36.59 18.95
N VAL A 632 14.33 35.88 20.04
CA VAL A 632 14.09 34.44 20.15
C VAL A 632 13.07 34.16 21.25
N ASN A 633 11.99 33.46 20.90
CA ASN A 633 10.97 33.02 21.84
C ASN A 633 10.78 31.50 21.74
N LEU A 634 11.24 30.77 22.75
CA LEU A 634 11.12 29.33 22.83
C LEU A 634 10.16 28.95 23.97
N ASN A 635 9.18 28.10 23.66
CA ASN A 635 8.25 27.58 24.65
C ASN A 635 8.04 26.09 24.43
N PHE A 636 8.23 25.25 25.45
CA PHE A 636 8.23 23.78 25.27
C PHE A 636 9.20 23.34 24.18
N VAL A 637 10.47 23.77 24.24
CA VAL A 637 11.49 23.43 23.23
C VAL A 637 12.58 22.58 23.87
N THR A 638 13.11 21.62 23.13
CA THR A 638 14.30 20.86 23.54
C THR A 638 15.50 21.26 22.67
N VAL A 639 16.49 21.92 23.27
CA VAL A 639 17.77 22.27 22.66
C VAL A 639 18.86 21.36 23.20
N ALA A 640 19.24 20.33 22.45
CA ALA A 640 20.10 19.27 22.98
C ALA A 640 21.21 18.78 22.05
N ASP A 641 22.32 18.35 22.63
CA ASP A 641 23.44 17.70 21.93
C ASP A 641 24.00 18.49 20.74
N ASN A 642 23.84 19.82 20.71
CA ASN A 642 24.42 20.65 19.66
C ASN A 642 25.92 20.83 19.92
N LEU A 643 26.70 20.95 18.84
CA LEU A 643 28.15 20.91 18.87
C LEU A 643 28.75 22.20 18.32
N THR A 644 29.88 22.63 18.87
CA THR A 644 30.71 23.66 18.26
C THR A 644 32.18 23.46 18.60
N ALA A 645 33.07 23.83 17.69
CA ALA A 645 34.51 23.88 17.96
C ALA A 645 34.94 25.18 18.67
N SER A 646 34.01 26.12 18.90
CA SER A 646 34.24 27.44 19.47
C SER A 646 33.45 27.62 20.78
N THR A 647 32.40 28.44 20.79
CA THR A 647 31.59 28.76 21.97
C THR A 647 30.10 28.84 21.60
N GLY A 648 29.23 28.70 22.60
CA GLY A 648 27.79 28.86 22.43
C GLY A 648 27.14 27.70 21.71
N ALA A 649 27.45 26.45 22.09
CA ALA A 649 26.86 25.26 21.46
C ALA A 649 25.33 25.31 21.41
N ALA A 650 24.65 25.80 22.46
CA ALA A 650 23.21 26.04 22.44
C ALA A 650 22.86 27.44 21.93
N PHE A 651 23.49 28.49 22.49
CA PHE A 651 23.22 29.87 22.11
C PHE A 651 24.52 30.66 21.92
N LEU A 652 24.62 31.37 20.79
CA LEU A 652 25.63 32.40 20.55
C LEU A 652 24.97 33.66 19.98
N VAL A 653 24.62 34.62 20.85
CA VAL A 653 23.82 35.78 20.43
C VAL A 653 24.30 37.11 21.01
N ASP A 654 24.23 38.17 20.18
CA ASP A 654 24.62 39.54 20.53
C ASP A 654 23.45 40.53 20.31
N TYR A 655 23.32 41.56 21.15
CA TYR A 655 22.26 42.58 21.06
C TYR A 655 20.84 41.99 20.92
N SER A 656 20.59 40.83 21.53
CA SER A 656 19.42 39.99 21.26
C SER A 656 18.48 39.90 22.45
N GLU A 657 17.21 39.59 22.21
CA GLU A 657 16.21 39.33 23.25
C GLU A 657 15.84 37.86 23.22
N ILE A 658 16.10 37.14 24.31
CA ILE A 658 15.94 35.70 24.40
C ILE A 658 14.97 35.36 25.52
N SER A 659 13.88 34.69 25.17
CA SER A 659 12.87 34.16 26.09
C SER A 659 12.81 32.64 25.93
N VAL A 660 13.10 31.89 27.00
CA VAL A 660 13.02 30.42 27.01
C VAL A 660 12.14 29.99 28.18
N ASN A 661 11.01 29.38 27.89
CA ASN A 661 10.03 28.98 28.90
C ASN A 661 9.66 27.50 28.74
N ASN A 662 9.42 26.79 29.85
CA ASN A 662 8.93 25.41 29.82
C ASN A 662 9.81 24.47 28.97
N SER A 663 11.12 24.72 28.88
CA SER A 663 12.00 24.13 27.86
C SER A 663 13.16 23.38 28.49
N ILE A 664 13.87 22.58 27.68
CA ILE A 664 15.08 21.87 28.09
C ILE A 664 16.25 22.34 27.23
N VAL A 665 17.37 22.68 27.88
CA VAL A 665 18.66 22.99 27.24
C VAL A 665 19.74 22.15 27.89
N TRP A 666 20.10 21.03 27.26
CA TRP A 666 20.94 19.99 27.88
C TRP A 666 21.87 19.26 26.91
N GLY A 667 23.07 18.88 27.35
CA GLY A 667 23.99 18.04 26.58
C GLY A 667 24.74 18.75 25.44
N ASN A 668 24.68 20.08 25.37
CA ASN A 668 25.29 20.85 24.30
C ASN A 668 26.82 20.99 24.52
N ASP A 669 27.63 20.48 23.59
CA ASP A 669 29.08 20.28 23.76
C ASP A 669 29.89 21.54 23.44
N SER A 670 30.30 22.27 24.49
CA SER A 670 31.38 23.27 24.47
C SER A 670 31.79 23.66 25.90
N GLU A 671 32.95 24.32 26.07
CA GLU A 671 33.37 24.88 27.38
C GLU A 671 32.39 25.95 27.92
N ALA A 672 31.58 26.56 27.04
CA ALA A 672 30.57 27.56 27.39
C ALA A 672 29.37 27.43 26.43
N PRO A 673 28.38 26.55 26.74
CA PRO A 673 27.26 26.26 25.84
C PRO A 673 26.27 27.42 25.67
N LEU A 674 26.26 28.34 26.64
CA LEU A 674 25.44 29.55 26.64
C LEU A 674 26.35 30.77 26.54
N ASN A 675 26.34 31.44 25.40
CA ASN A 675 27.09 32.67 25.18
C ASN A 675 26.16 33.82 24.75
N PHE A 676 25.77 34.61 25.74
CA PHE A 676 25.00 35.84 25.55
C PHE A 676 25.98 37.00 25.59
N GLY A 677 26.30 37.54 24.42
CA GLY A 677 27.22 38.65 24.29
C GLY A 677 26.58 39.99 24.67
N GLN A 678 27.12 41.08 24.15
CA GLN A 678 26.86 42.42 24.71
C GLN A 678 25.40 42.87 24.52
N ASN A 679 24.84 43.48 25.58
CA ASN A 679 23.50 44.07 25.58
C ASN A 679 22.36 43.11 25.17
N SER A 680 22.54 41.80 25.37
CA SER A 680 21.47 40.83 25.23
C SER A 680 20.61 40.77 26.49
N TYR A 681 19.29 40.68 26.32
CA TYR A 681 18.33 40.50 27.40
C TYR A 681 17.87 39.04 27.41
N VAL A 682 18.08 38.35 28.52
CA VAL A 682 17.80 36.92 28.64
C VAL A 682 16.81 36.69 29.78
N SER A 683 15.69 36.04 29.46
CA SER A 683 14.71 35.54 30.43
C SER A 683 14.54 34.06 30.20
N MET A 684 14.89 33.24 31.18
CA MET A 684 14.63 31.81 31.13
C MET A 684 13.90 31.37 32.39
N ARG A 685 12.76 30.71 32.23
CA ARG A 685 11.85 30.35 33.34
C ARG A 685 11.30 28.96 33.16
N TYR A 686 11.01 28.29 34.28
CA TYR A 686 10.38 26.97 34.28
C TYR A 686 11.04 25.99 33.30
N SER A 687 12.36 25.98 33.25
CA SER A 687 13.14 25.27 32.23
C SER A 687 14.28 24.50 32.87
N ASP A 688 14.69 23.40 32.25
CA ASP A 688 15.86 22.61 32.66
C ASP A 688 17.06 23.03 31.84
N ILE A 689 18.02 23.69 32.47
CA ILE A 689 19.16 24.32 31.79
C ILE A 689 20.42 23.79 32.43
N GLN A 690 21.33 23.25 31.62
CA GLN A 690 22.60 22.74 32.11
C GLN A 690 23.53 23.87 32.59
N GLU A 691 23.92 23.82 33.86
CA GLU A 691 24.89 24.71 34.52
C GLU A 691 24.62 26.24 34.41
N PRO A 692 23.41 26.74 34.75
CA PRO A 692 23.10 28.14 34.57
C PRO A 692 23.60 28.93 35.79
N SER A 693 24.85 29.40 35.75
CA SER A 693 25.47 30.15 36.86
C SER A 693 24.73 31.44 37.27
N TRP A 694 23.86 31.94 36.39
CA TRP A 694 23.11 33.20 36.55
C TRP A 694 21.61 32.99 36.81
N ALA A 695 21.07 31.79 36.63
CA ALA A 695 19.63 31.55 36.79
C ALA A 695 19.27 31.27 38.25
N SER A 696 18.16 31.84 38.71
CA SER A 696 17.66 31.63 40.06
C SER A 696 16.71 30.42 40.10
N PRO A 697 16.84 29.52 41.09
CA PRO A 697 15.83 28.49 41.33
C PRO A 697 14.41 29.05 41.58
N ALA A 698 14.30 30.33 41.99
CA ALA A 698 13.00 30.99 42.21
C ALA A 698 12.21 31.21 40.91
N ASP A 699 12.87 31.19 39.75
CA ASP A 699 12.25 31.34 38.44
C ASP A 699 11.82 29.97 37.84
N GLY A 700 11.85 28.91 38.65
CA GLY A 700 11.50 27.55 38.21
C GLY A 700 12.57 26.89 37.35
N VAL A 701 13.79 27.44 37.32
CA VAL A 701 14.91 26.85 36.56
C VAL A 701 15.57 25.74 37.36
N ILE A 702 15.69 24.57 36.75
CA ILE A 702 16.42 23.42 37.28
C ILE A 702 17.65 23.13 36.41
N SER A 703 18.59 22.32 36.94
CA SER A 703 19.80 21.89 36.23
C SER A 703 20.09 20.45 36.63
N THR A 704 19.30 19.52 36.11
CA THR A 704 19.44 18.08 36.40
C THR A 704 19.37 17.30 35.09
N ASP A 705 19.93 16.10 35.03
CA ASP A 705 19.80 15.27 33.84
C ASP A 705 18.31 15.06 33.50
N PRO A 706 17.83 15.49 32.32
CA PRO A 706 16.43 15.37 31.93
C PRO A 706 16.03 13.92 31.66
N MET A 707 16.97 12.97 31.63
CA MET A 707 16.70 11.55 31.43
C MET A 707 15.94 11.27 30.12
N PHE A 708 16.51 11.71 29.00
CA PHE A 708 15.99 11.39 27.66
C PHE A 708 15.99 9.88 27.41
N ALA A 709 15.00 9.38 26.69
CA ALA A 709 14.84 7.96 26.40
C ALA A 709 15.99 7.39 25.58
N ASP A 710 16.42 8.08 24.51
CA ASP A 710 17.58 7.70 23.72
C ASP A 710 18.12 8.89 22.91
N ALA A 711 18.82 9.80 23.59
CA ALA A 711 19.43 10.96 22.93
C ALA A 711 20.46 10.57 21.84
N PHE A 712 21.12 9.41 21.98
CA PHE A 712 22.06 8.92 20.97
C PHE A 712 21.35 8.63 19.63
N ASN A 713 20.11 8.16 19.66
CA ASN A 713 19.29 7.96 18.47
C ASN A 713 18.27 9.09 18.20
N MET A 714 18.47 10.29 18.80
CA MET A 714 17.61 11.47 18.64
C MET A 714 16.19 11.33 19.21
N VAL A 715 16.00 10.43 20.19
CA VAL A 715 14.75 10.27 20.93
C VAL A 715 14.82 11.09 22.22
N TYR A 716 14.29 12.30 22.15
CA TYR A 716 14.31 13.29 23.25
C TYR A 716 13.05 13.28 24.13
N SER A 717 12.22 12.23 24.04
CA SER A 717 11.15 12.02 25.01
C SER A 717 11.73 11.72 26.40
N LEU A 718 11.00 12.10 27.45
CA LEU A 718 11.42 11.88 28.83
C LEU A 718 11.16 10.44 29.26
N THR A 719 11.97 9.91 30.16
CA THR A 719 11.74 8.59 30.79
C THR A 719 11.06 8.72 32.16
N PRO A 720 10.39 7.67 32.65
CA PRO A 720 9.76 7.69 33.96
C PRO A 720 10.74 8.10 35.06
N GLY A 721 10.36 9.10 35.85
CA GLY A 721 11.19 9.63 36.94
C GLY A 721 12.11 10.79 36.53
N SER A 722 12.04 11.24 35.27
CA SER A 722 12.71 12.47 34.83
C SER A 722 12.35 13.67 35.71
N PRO A 723 13.34 14.53 36.06
CA PRO A 723 13.11 15.76 36.83
C PRO A 723 12.38 16.84 36.02
N ALA A 724 12.28 16.69 34.69
CA ALA A 724 11.57 17.60 33.81
C ALA A 724 10.06 17.32 33.73
N ILE A 725 9.61 16.16 34.24
CA ILE A 725 8.20 15.81 34.32
C ILE A 725 7.53 16.63 35.43
N ASN A 726 6.39 17.24 35.12
CA ASN A 726 5.55 18.04 35.99
C ASN A 726 6.26 19.26 36.59
N ALA A 727 7.19 19.82 35.83
CA ALA A 727 8.15 20.80 36.31
C ALA A 727 8.03 22.18 35.65
N ALA A 728 7.27 22.32 34.54
CA ALA A 728 7.07 23.58 33.81
C ALA A 728 6.22 24.60 34.59
N ASP A 729 5.77 25.70 34.00
CA ASP A 729 4.99 26.72 34.71
C ASP A 729 3.82 26.11 35.51
N PRO A 730 3.72 26.33 36.85
CA PRO A 730 2.62 25.82 37.67
C PRO A 730 1.21 26.23 37.22
N GLU A 731 1.09 27.28 36.41
CA GLU A 731 -0.19 27.71 35.83
C GLU A 731 -0.56 26.93 34.56
N LEU A 732 0.35 26.11 34.02
CA LEU A 732 0.15 25.30 32.83
C LEU A 732 -0.04 23.82 33.20
N THR A 733 -0.90 23.15 32.45
CA THR A 733 -1.19 21.72 32.59
C THR A 733 -0.99 21.03 31.25
N ASP A 734 -0.45 19.81 31.30
CA ASP A 734 -0.42 18.94 30.13
C ASP A 734 -1.80 18.35 29.83
N GLU A 735 -1.88 17.66 28.70
CA GLU A 735 -3.12 17.05 28.21
C GLU A 735 -3.65 15.94 29.12
N ASP A 736 -2.80 15.40 30.02
CA ASP A 736 -3.18 14.43 31.04
C ASP A 736 -3.71 15.07 32.34
N GLY A 737 -3.84 16.41 32.36
CA GLY A 737 -4.33 17.18 33.49
C GLY A 737 -3.30 17.34 34.62
N THR A 738 -2.09 16.80 34.45
CA THR A 738 -0.99 17.02 35.38
C THR A 738 -0.28 18.35 35.07
N ARG A 739 0.60 18.82 35.95
CA ARG A 739 1.33 20.06 35.69
C ARG A 739 2.18 19.85 34.45
N ALA A 740 2.30 20.87 33.61
CA ALA A 740 3.01 20.73 32.35
C ALA A 740 4.47 20.27 32.54
N ASP A 741 4.97 19.49 31.59
CA ASP A 741 6.35 19.03 31.51
C ASP A 741 7.25 20.03 30.81
N MET A 742 8.54 20.04 31.15
CA MET A 742 9.51 20.84 30.41
C MET A 742 9.94 20.11 29.13
N GLY A 743 10.17 20.87 28.06
CA GLY A 743 10.73 20.37 26.80
C GLY A 743 9.70 20.17 25.69
N ALA A 744 10.16 19.65 24.55
CA ALA A 744 9.36 19.49 23.34
C ALA A 744 8.27 18.41 23.44
N PHE A 745 8.50 17.42 24.30
CA PHE A 745 7.61 16.29 24.49
C PHE A 745 7.10 16.28 25.92
N PHE A 746 5.79 16.16 26.03
CA PHE A 746 5.12 15.85 27.28
C PHE A 746 5.15 14.32 27.50
N PHE A 747 5.23 13.92 28.76
CA PHE A 747 5.38 12.57 29.24
C PHE A 747 4.07 12.10 29.86
N TRP A 748 3.60 10.96 29.41
CA TRP A 748 2.37 10.35 29.89
C TRP A 748 2.64 9.45 31.09
N GLN A 749 1.92 9.64 32.20
CA GLN A 749 1.91 8.65 33.28
C GLN A 749 1.23 7.36 32.80
N GLU A 750 1.85 6.19 33.04
CA GLU A 750 1.30 4.89 32.68
C GLU A 750 -0.16 4.76 33.14
N GLY A 751 -1.08 4.67 32.19
CA GLY A 751 -2.51 4.48 32.44
C GLY A 751 -3.43 5.68 32.15
N MET A 752 -2.93 6.84 31.72
CA MET A 752 -3.76 8.03 31.43
C MET A 752 -3.92 8.31 29.90
N GLN A 753 -4.92 7.66 29.32
CA GLN A 753 -5.87 8.01 28.22
C GLN A 753 -5.45 8.59 26.85
N LYS A 754 -5.50 7.70 25.86
CA LYS A 754 -6.28 7.71 24.60
C LYS A 754 -7.04 8.99 24.17
N ARG A 755 -6.58 9.67 23.10
CA ARG A 755 -7.11 10.96 22.56
C ARG A 755 -7.52 10.86 21.09
N LEU A 756 -8.52 11.67 20.70
CA LEU A 756 -8.94 11.88 19.31
C LEU A 756 -9.08 13.39 19.00
N VAL A 757 -8.45 13.88 17.92
CA VAL A 757 -8.39 15.31 17.58
C VAL A 757 -9.01 15.58 16.21
N LEU A 758 -9.85 16.61 16.10
CA LEU A 758 -10.30 17.19 14.83
C LEU A 758 -9.43 18.43 14.53
N PRO A 759 -8.80 18.52 13.34
CA PRO A 759 -7.95 19.64 13.00
C PRO A 759 -8.80 20.84 12.59
N HIS A 760 -8.19 22.03 12.70
CA HIS A 760 -8.69 23.22 12.03
C HIS A 760 -7.92 23.37 10.72
N VAL A 761 -8.63 23.67 9.65
CA VAL A 761 -8.02 23.88 8.33
C VAL A 761 -8.30 25.31 7.90
N ASN A 762 -7.27 25.94 7.35
CA ASN A 762 -7.43 27.21 6.68
C ASN A 762 -7.96 26.92 5.27
N ALA A 763 -9.10 27.52 4.90
CA ALA A 763 -9.85 27.09 3.72
C ALA A 763 -10.13 28.26 2.78
N GLU A 764 -9.81 28.09 1.48
CA GLU A 764 -10.15 29.07 0.44
C GLU A 764 -11.49 28.73 -0.21
N PRO A 765 -12.33 29.72 -0.58
CA PRO A 765 -13.62 29.45 -1.21
C PRO A 765 -13.46 28.67 -2.53
N GLY A 766 -14.15 27.53 -2.64
CA GLY A 766 -14.06 26.64 -3.81
C GLY A 766 -12.90 25.63 -3.79
N SER A 767 -12.04 25.64 -2.77
CA SER A 767 -10.98 24.63 -2.59
C SER A 767 -11.52 23.34 -1.98
N GLU A 768 -10.81 22.22 -2.17
CA GLU A 768 -11.04 21.02 -1.36
C GLU A 768 -10.07 21.06 -0.16
N VAL A 769 -10.60 20.89 1.05
CA VAL A 769 -9.83 20.83 2.28
C VAL A 769 -9.93 19.45 2.92
N LEU A 770 -8.84 19.04 3.57
CA LEU A 770 -8.66 17.74 4.16
C LEU A 770 -8.55 17.86 5.69
N PHE A 771 -9.41 17.16 6.41
CA PHE A 771 -9.38 17.08 7.87
C PHE A 771 -8.89 15.72 8.33
N ASP A 772 -7.65 15.65 8.79
CA ASP A 772 -7.07 14.45 9.39
C ASP A 772 -7.58 14.23 10.82
N ILE A 773 -8.39 13.19 11.00
CA ILE A 773 -8.73 12.71 12.35
C ILE A 773 -7.49 12.01 12.89
N ARG A 774 -6.90 12.51 13.97
CA ARG A 774 -5.70 11.90 14.60
C ARG A 774 -6.06 11.20 15.89
N ALA A 775 -5.41 10.06 16.14
CA ALA A 775 -5.62 9.28 17.35
C ALA A 775 -4.31 8.86 18.02
N THR A 776 -4.31 8.88 19.35
CA THR A 776 -3.31 8.21 20.19
C THR A 776 -4.00 7.06 20.91
N HIS A 777 -3.67 5.80 20.56
CA HIS A 777 -4.33 4.65 21.16
C HIS A 777 -3.52 3.35 21.02
N PRO A 778 -3.19 2.65 22.13
CA PRO A 778 -2.79 1.24 22.05
C PRO A 778 -4.05 0.37 21.92
N GLY A 779 -4.38 -0.07 20.70
CA GLY A 779 -5.39 -1.09 20.41
C GLY A 779 -6.80 -0.63 20.10
N LEU A 780 -6.96 0.24 19.10
CA LEU A 780 -8.27 0.69 18.65
C LEU A 780 -8.98 -0.49 17.97
N VAL A 781 -10.06 -1.01 18.58
CA VAL A 781 -10.80 -2.17 18.05
C VAL A 781 -12.03 -1.73 17.25
N SER A 782 -12.78 -0.75 17.74
CA SER A 782 -13.90 -0.13 17.03
C SER A 782 -14.28 1.23 17.65
N ALA A 783 -14.80 2.18 16.87
CA ALA A 783 -15.28 3.46 17.39
C ALA A 783 -16.35 4.12 16.50
N ASP A 784 -17.38 4.71 17.11
CA ASP A 784 -18.36 5.57 16.42
C ASP A 784 -18.03 7.05 16.73
N LEU A 785 -17.84 7.86 15.69
CA LEU A 785 -17.51 9.28 15.73
C LEU A 785 -18.67 10.11 15.18
N PHE A 786 -18.98 11.22 15.85
CA PHE A 786 -20.04 12.15 15.42
C PHE A 786 -19.53 13.58 15.47
N PHE A 787 -19.64 14.29 14.35
CA PHE A 787 -19.26 15.69 14.26
C PHE A 787 -20.17 16.46 13.32
N THR A 788 -20.17 17.78 13.44
CA THR A 788 -20.84 18.70 12.51
C THR A 788 -19.84 19.54 11.76
N PHE A 789 -20.21 19.86 10.53
CA PHE A 789 -19.59 20.90 9.71
C PHE A 789 -20.64 21.97 9.41
N ASP A 790 -20.21 23.19 9.11
CA ASP A 790 -21.11 24.25 8.65
C ASP A 790 -21.39 24.05 7.17
N SER A 791 -22.61 23.66 6.80
CA SER A 791 -22.96 23.44 5.38
C SER A 791 -23.01 24.73 4.55
N SER A 792 -22.99 25.92 5.17
CA SER A 792 -22.80 27.18 4.46
C SER A 792 -21.34 27.38 4.04
N VAL A 793 -20.40 26.74 4.75
CA VAL A 793 -18.95 26.80 4.48
C VAL A 793 -18.46 25.59 3.69
N PHE A 794 -18.96 24.39 3.97
CA PHE A 794 -18.45 23.15 3.40
C PHE A 794 -19.54 22.28 2.76
N SER A 795 -19.16 21.52 1.74
CA SER A 795 -19.91 20.42 1.17
C SER A 795 -19.03 19.17 1.09
N PRO A 796 -19.53 17.95 1.39
CA PRO A 796 -18.73 16.73 1.32
C PRO A 796 -18.18 16.49 -0.11
N ALA A 797 -16.91 16.13 -0.23
CA ALA A 797 -16.31 15.78 -1.53
C ALA A 797 -16.70 14.35 -1.98
N GLU A 798 -16.53 14.03 -3.27
CA GLU A 798 -16.85 12.70 -3.84
C GLU A 798 -16.09 11.55 -3.12
N ASN A 799 -14.87 11.82 -2.66
CA ASN A 799 -14.07 10.91 -1.84
C ASN A 799 -13.99 11.43 -0.39
N PHE A 800 -15.16 11.52 0.24
CA PHE A 800 -15.33 12.14 1.55
C PHE A 800 -14.41 11.54 2.64
N VAL A 801 -14.09 10.25 2.60
CA VAL A 801 -13.11 9.62 3.50
C VAL A 801 -11.94 9.09 2.68
N ARG A 802 -10.72 9.49 3.04
CA ARG A 802 -9.44 9.07 2.44
C ARG A 802 -8.58 8.39 3.50
N TRP A 803 -7.87 7.34 3.10
CA TRP A 803 -7.06 6.51 4.00
C TRP A 803 -5.63 7.02 4.11
N ASN A 804 -5.05 6.92 5.30
CA ASN A 804 -3.59 6.88 5.47
C ASN A 804 -3.14 5.42 5.59
N VAL A 805 -2.08 5.06 4.87
CA VAL A 805 -1.44 3.75 5.00
C VAL A 805 -0.58 3.78 6.26
N PHE A 806 -0.90 2.95 7.26
CA PHE A 806 -0.06 2.80 8.44
C PHE A 806 1.16 1.92 8.11
N ASP A 807 2.34 2.26 8.62
CA ASP A 807 3.52 1.40 8.59
C ASP A 807 3.29 0.17 9.48
N GLY A 808 2.72 -0.89 8.90
CA GLY A 808 2.40 -2.16 9.55
C GLY A 808 1.62 -3.09 8.62
N THR A 809 1.77 -4.40 8.81
CA THR A 809 1.19 -5.47 7.98
C THR A 809 -0.20 -5.17 7.39
N PRO A 810 -0.48 -5.52 6.10
CA PRO A 810 -1.74 -5.23 5.40
C PRO A 810 -3.03 -5.72 6.07
N ALA A 811 -2.92 -6.53 7.12
CA ALA A 811 -4.03 -7.14 7.81
C ALA A 811 -4.75 -6.20 8.78
N ALA A 812 -4.24 -5.02 9.16
CA ALA A 812 -4.76 -4.25 10.30
C ALA A 812 -5.56 -2.98 9.96
N GLN A 813 -6.18 -2.88 8.78
CA GLN A 813 -6.98 -1.71 8.41
C GLN A 813 -8.36 -1.74 9.10
N PRO A 814 -8.79 -0.66 9.79
CA PRO A 814 -10.17 -0.55 10.25
C PRO A 814 -11.15 -0.55 9.07
N GLU A 815 -12.27 -1.26 9.16
CA GLU A 815 -13.43 -1.01 8.30
C GLU A 815 -14.09 0.30 8.73
N VAL A 816 -14.40 1.17 7.76
CA VAL A 816 -14.93 2.51 8.03
C VAL A 816 -16.24 2.72 7.28
N PHE A 817 -17.31 2.94 8.05
CA PHE A 817 -18.63 3.26 7.52
C PHE A 817 -18.99 4.68 7.93
N TRP A 818 -19.45 5.49 6.99
CA TRP A 818 -19.86 6.85 7.29
C TRP A 818 -21.24 7.16 6.71
N THR A 819 -21.94 8.09 7.36
CA THR A 819 -23.22 8.62 6.88
C THR A 819 -23.26 10.13 7.12
N ILE A 820 -23.73 10.89 6.14
CA ILE A 820 -23.92 12.33 6.25
C ILE A 820 -25.43 12.62 6.19
N SER A 821 -25.93 13.41 7.13
CA SER A 821 -27.32 13.82 7.20
C SER A 821 -27.40 15.30 7.56
N GLY A 822 -27.58 16.15 6.54
CA GLY A 822 -27.44 17.60 6.70
C GLY A 822 -26.01 17.96 7.09
N ASP A 823 -25.86 18.77 8.13
CA ASP A 823 -24.58 19.27 8.65
C ASP A 823 -23.88 18.26 9.58
N THR A 824 -24.46 17.06 9.76
CA THR A 824 -23.96 16.03 10.68
C THR A 824 -23.33 14.87 9.93
N VAL A 825 -22.17 14.44 10.41
CA VAL A 825 -21.44 13.27 9.94
C VAL A 825 -21.33 12.26 11.06
N LYS A 826 -21.65 11.00 10.75
CA LYS A 826 -21.32 9.84 11.56
C LYS A 826 -20.25 9.03 10.84
N ILE A 827 -19.23 8.59 11.57
CA ILE A 827 -18.24 7.61 11.10
C ILE A 827 -18.20 6.45 12.10
N SER A 828 -18.07 5.22 11.62
CA SER A 828 -18.00 3.99 12.42
C SER A 828 -16.75 3.25 11.97
N LEU A 829 -15.88 2.88 12.90
CA LEU A 829 -14.58 2.24 12.67
C LEU A 829 -14.59 0.83 13.30
N ALA A 830 -13.98 -0.17 12.67
CA ALA A 830 -13.81 -1.51 13.22
C ALA A 830 -12.58 -2.24 12.68
N THR A 831 -11.59 -2.59 13.50
CA THR A 831 -10.38 -3.33 13.05
C THR A 831 -10.61 -4.85 13.11
N ASN A 832 -9.97 -5.58 12.19
CA ASN A 832 -10.17 -7.02 11.97
C ASN A 832 -9.02 -7.94 12.47
N THR A 833 -8.13 -7.49 13.37
CA THR A 833 -6.95 -8.28 13.79
C THR A 833 -6.83 -8.52 15.31
N GLU A 834 -6.25 -9.68 15.66
CA GLU A 834 -5.76 -10.04 17.01
C GLU A 834 -4.60 -9.14 17.51
N TYR A 835 -4.15 -8.17 16.72
CA TYR A 835 -3.01 -7.30 17.03
C TYR A 835 -3.46 -5.83 17.13
N PRO A 836 -3.56 -5.28 18.35
CA PRO A 836 -3.93 -3.87 18.56
C PRO A 836 -2.94 -2.91 17.89
N ALA A 837 -3.41 -2.04 16.98
CA ALA A 837 -2.59 -0.97 16.41
C ALA A 837 -2.16 0.02 17.51
N TYR A 838 -0.86 0.32 17.59
CA TYR A 838 -0.31 1.36 18.47
C TYR A 838 -0.30 2.69 17.71
N LEU A 839 -1.34 3.49 17.90
CA LEU A 839 -1.45 4.81 17.31
C LEU A 839 -0.74 5.83 18.20
N ASN A 840 0.28 6.51 17.66
CA ASN A 840 1.08 7.53 18.36
C ASN A 840 0.96 8.89 17.66
N ASP A 841 -0.26 9.45 17.64
CA ASP A 841 -0.63 10.71 16.98
C ASP A 841 -0.56 10.67 15.44
N SER A 842 -0.65 9.45 14.89
CA SER A 842 -0.78 9.21 13.46
C SER A 842 -2.19 9.54 12.98
N PRO A 843 -2.35 10.09 11.76
CA PRO A 843 -3.65 10.38 11.21
C PRO A 843 -4.41 9.08 10.90
N LEU A 844 -5.52 8.89 11.60
CA LEU A 844 -6.37 7.70 11.57
C LEU A 844 -7.13 7.59 10.24
N MET A 845 -7.66 8.72 9.77
CA MET A 845 -8.34 8.87 8.48
C MET A 845 -8.41 10.35 8.12
N THR A 846 -8.59 10.65 6.85
CA THR A 846 -8.69 12.02 6.33
C THR A 846 -10.09 12.26 5.77
N LEU A 847 -10.72 13.39 6.11
CA LEU A 847 -12.03 13.77 5.60
C LEU A 847 -11.93 14.88 4.57
N ALA A 848 -12.49 14.68 3.39
CA ALA A 848 -12.43 15.66 2.30
C ALA A 848 -13.74 16.46 2.18
N PHE A 849 -13.62 17.79 2.26
CA PHE A 849 -14.73 18.73 2.06
C PHE A 849 -14.38 19.73 0.97
N ASN A 850 -15.32 20.03 0.09
CA ASN A 850 -15.26 21.20 -0.78
C ASN A 850 -15.74 22.43 0.00
N VAL A 851 -14.95 23.49 0.01
CA VAL A 851 -15.34 24.80 0.52
C VAL A 851 -16.32 25.42 -0.47
N ASN A 852 -17.47 25.86 0.02
CA ASN A 852 -18.47 26.50 -0.82
C ASN A 852 -17.90 27.81 -1.42
N PRO A 853 -18.17 28.12 -2.70
CA PRO A 853 -17.65 29.35 -3.34
C PRO A 853 -18.12 30.66 -2.69
N GLU A 854 -19.16 30.60 -1.85
CA GLU A 854 -19.72 31.74 -1.13
C GLU A 854 -19.19 31.87 0.32
N ALA A 855 -18.32 30.96 0.76
CA ALA A 855 -17.68 31.05 2.07
C ALA A 855 -16.65 32.19 2.11
N ASP A 856 -16.37 32.73 3.29
CA ASP A 856 -15.24 33.64 3.50
C ASP A 856 -13.91 32.85 3.54
N TYR A 857 -12.78 33.52 3.39
CA TYR A 857 -11.49 32.92 3.68
C TYR A 857 -11.23 32.93 5.18
N GLY A 858 -10.83 31.80 5.76
CA GLY A 858 -10.54 31.72 7.19
C GLY A 858 -10.24 30.32 7.70
N TRP A 859 -9.99 30.27 9.01
CA TRP A 859 -9.82 29.01 9.73
C TRP A 859 -11.18 28.43 10.09
N TYR A 860 -11.40 27.21 9.65
CA TYR A 860 -12.65 26.48 9.84
C TYR A 860 -12.37 25.12 10.46
N GLY A 861 -13.23 24.70 11.38
CA GLY A 861 -13.09 23.46 12.14
C GLY A 861 -14.35 22.62 12.07
N LEU A 862 -14.18 21.32 12.28
CA LEU A 862 -15.28 20.40 12.57
C LEU A 862 -15.57 20.43 14.07
N ASN A 863 -16.84 20.32 14.45
CA ASN A 863 -17.25 20.37 15.85
C ASN A 863 -17.75 19.01 16.32
N TRP A 864 -17.29 18.54 17.48
CA TRP A 864 -17.78 17.28 18.07
C TRP A 864 -19.25 17.40 18.51
N LEU A 865 -20.03 16.34 18.28
CA LEU A 865 -21.40 16.25 18.78
C LEU A 865 -21.49 15.35 20.01
N GLN A 866 -22.18 15.84 21.04
CA GLN A 866 -22.66 15.03 22.16
C GLN A 866 -24.15 14.74 21.96
N SER A 867 -24.57 13.49 22.08
CA SER A 867 -26.01 13.13 22.06
C SER A 867 -26.58 13.08 23.47
N VAL A 868 -27.57 13.90 23.77
CA VAL A 868 -28.34 13.87 25.02
C VAL A 868 -29.74 13.33 24.71
N TRP A 869 -30.07 12.16 25.24
CA TRP A 869 -31.42 11.62 25.15
C TRP A 869 -32.37 12.47 25.98
N LYS A 870 -33.44 13.02 25.38
CA LYS A 870 -34.53 13.69 26.10
C LYS A 870 -35.66 12.69 26.38
N PRO A 871 -35.82 12.22 27.62
CA PRO A 871 -36.83 11.21 27.93
C PRO A 871 -38.26 11.69 27.69
N GLU A 872 -38.50 13.02 27.75
CA GLU A 872 -39.84 13.59 27.58
C GLU A 872 -40.30 13.64 26.12
N THR A 873 -39.37 13.80 25.17
CA THR A 873 -39.68 13.92 23.74
C THR A 873 -39.43 12.62 22.97
N GLN A 874 -38.77 11.63 23.59
CA GLN A 874 -38.28 10.42 22.92
C GLN A 874 -37.42 10.72 21.68
N GLU A 875 -36.68 11.83 21.76
CA GLU A 875 -35.78 12.29 20.70
C GLU A 875 -34.37 12.45 21.27
N TRP A 876 -33.38 12.13 20.44
CA TRP A 876 -32.00 12.48 20.71
C TRP A 876 -31.78 13.95 20.39
N VAL A 877 -31.28 14.71 21.35
CA VAL A 877 -30.86 16.10 21.14
C VAL A 877 -29.35 16.11 21.07
N TYR A 878 -28.82 16.50 19.92
CA TYR A 878 -27.39 16.64 19.71
C TYR A 878 -26.96 18.05 20.13
N THR A 879 -25.96 18.15 21.01
CA THR A 879 -25.38 19.42 21.46
C THR A 879 -23.93 19.49 21.03
N ASN A 880 -23.53 20.63 20.46
CA ASN A 880 -22.15 20.93 20.12
C ASN A 880 -21.32 21.05 21.41
N LEU A 881 -20.21 20.33 21.49
CA LEU A 881 -19.17 20.57 22.50
C LEU A 881 -18.37 21.79 22.05
N ASN A 882 -18.73 22.98 22.52
CA ASN A 882 -17.91 24.16 22.28
C ASN A 882 -16.50 23.95 22.89
N GLU A 883 -15.49 23.81 22.02
CA GLU A 883 -14.04 23.96 22.27
C GLU A 883 -13.31 22.93 23.17
N GLU A 884 -13.83 21.72 23.42
CA GLU A 884 -13.11 20.70 24.23
C GLU A 884 -12.74 19.42 23.47
N MET A 885 -11.52 18.92 23.74
CA MET A 885 -10.97 17.64 23.26
C MET A 885 -11.79 16.45 23.79
N VAL A 886 -11.94 15.40 22.96
CA VAL A 886 -12.65 14.18 23.38
C VAL A 886 -11.68 13.18 24.01
N TYR A 887 -11.88 12.89 25.30
CA TYR A 887 -11.12 11.91 26.08
C TYR A 887 -11.81 10.54 26.08
N MET A 888 -11.05 9.44 25.99
CA MET A 888 -11.59 8.08 26.17
C MET A 888 -11.27 7.52 27.56
N GLU A 889 -12.26 7.54 28.47
CA GLU A 889 -12.19 6.81 29.73
C GLU A 889 -12.39 5.29 29.50
N TRP A 890 -11.41 4.47 29.89
CA TRP A 890 -11.56 3.00 30.03
C TRP A 890 -12.04 2.23 28.78
N GLY A 891 -11.46 2.51 27.60
CA GLY A 891 -11.55 1.60 26.45
C GLY A 891 -12.58 1.96 25.37
N GLY A 892 -13.10 3.19 25.36
CA GLY A 892 -13.87 3.76 24.26
C GLY A 892 -14.53 5.08 24.69
N ILE A 893 -15.01 5.88 23.73
CA ILE A 893 -16.07 6.86 24.02
C ILE A 893 -17.32 6.02 24.34
N GLU A 894 -17.58 5.75 25.62
CA GLU A 894 -18.73 4.96 26.05
C GLU A 894 -20.00 5.81 25.99
N LEU A 895 -20.68 5.82 24.84
CA LEU A 895 -22.11 6.10 24.77
C LEU A 895 -22.85 4.81 25.21
N GLN A 896 -23.12 4.62 26.51
CA GLN A 896 -23.95 3.49 26.96
C GLN A 896 -25.38 3.62 26.39
N GLN A 897 -26.04 2.61 25.83
CA GLN A 897 -25.81 1.16 25.77
C GLN A 897 -26.09 0.66 24.34
N SER A 898 -25.09 0.10 23.67
CA SER A 898 -25.31 -1.01 22.75
C SER A 898 -24.76 -2.26 23.43
N ILE A 899 -25.59 -3.29 23.49
CA ILE A 899 -25.36 -4.46 24.33
C ILE A 899 -24.14 -5.22 23.76
N LEU A 900 -23.10 -5.45 24.59
CA LEU A 900 -21.98 -6.35 24.29
C LEU A 900 -22.52 -7.77 24.04
N TRP A 901 -22.76 -8.10 22.78
CA TRP A 901 -22.90 -9.48 22.31
C TRP A 901 -21.81 -9.68 21.28
N GLY A 902 -20.79 -10.47 21.60
CA GLY A 902 -19.72 -10.67 20.62
C GLY A 902 -18.62 -11.62 21.06
N ASP A 903 -18.08 -11.45 22.27
CA ASP A 903 -17.00 -12.29 22.79
C ASP A 903 -17.55 -13.27 23.84
N VAL A 904 -17.90 -14.46 23.41
CA VAL A 904 -18.42 -15.53 24.28
C VAL A 904 -17.33 -16.54 24.66
N THR A 905 -16.17 -16.50 24.01
CA THR A 905 -15.04 -17.36 24.35
C THR A 905 -14.14 -16.74 25.42
N MET A 906 -14.35 -15.46 25.75
CA MET A 906 -13.60 -14.68 26.74
C MET A 906 -12.12 -14.59 26.39
N ASP A 907 -11.80 -14.56 25.10
CA ASP A 907 -10.43 -14.40 24.60
C ASP A 907 -10.12 -12.94 24.21
N ALA A 908 -11.04 -12.03 24.48
CA ALA A 908 -10.96 -10.60 24.20
C ALA A 908 -10.90 -10.25 22.70
N THR A 909 -11.25 -11.21 21.84
CA THR A 909 -11.43 -11.02 20.39
C THR A 909 -12.89 -11.31 20.03
N VAL A 910 -13.41 -10.65 18.99
CA VAL A 910 -14.73 -10.99 18.44
C VAL A 910 -14.49 -11.67 17.10
N SER A 911 -14.39 -12.99 17.14
CA SER A 911 -13.97 -13.82 16.00
C SER A 911 -15.12 -14.65 15.41
N GLY A 912 -14.89 -15.28 14.26
CA GLY A 912 -15.78 -16.32 13.73
C GLY A 912 -15.92 -17.54 14.68
N ALA A 913 -15.00 -17.73 15.64
CA ALA A 913 -15.10 -18.74 16.68
C ALA A 913 -16.10 -18.34 17.78
N ASP A 914 -16.19 -17.05 18.12
CA ASP A 914 -17.20 -16.51 19.04
C ASP A 914 -18.61 -16.56 18.44
N ALA A 915 -18.74 -16.20 17.17
CA ALA A 915 -19.96 -16.41 16.39
C ALA A 915 -20.40 -17.89 16.43
N SER A 916 -19.46 -18.80 16.26
CA SER A 916 -19.69 -20.25 16.33
C SER A 916 -20.04 -20.74 17.75
N ALA A 917 -19.50 -20.11 18.80
CA ALA A 917 -19.79 -20.42 20.19
C ALA A 917 -21.18 -19.89 20.62
N ILE A 918 -21.56 -18.68 20.23
CA ILE A 918 -22.91 -18.10 20.43
C ILE A 918 -23.97 -18.98 19.75
N LEU A 919 -23.77 -19.33 18.48
CA LEU A 919 -24.73 -20.14 17.71
C LEU A 919 -24.85 -21.57 18.27
N ARG A 920 -23.77 -22.15 18.81
CA ARG A 920 -23.80 -23.47 19.46
C ARG A 920 -24.47 -23.45 20.84
N HIS A 921 -24.21 -22.44 21.67
CA HIS A 921 -24.74 -22.38 23.06
C HIS A 921 -26.13 -21.77 23.17
N VAL A 922 -26.46 -20.73 22.39
CA VAL A 922 -27.72 -19.98 22.50
C VAL A 922 -28.81 -20.55 21.57
N VAL A 923 -28.42 -21.06 20.39
CA VAL A 923 -29.36 -21.53 19.34
C VAL A 923 -29.40 -23.07 19.25
N GLY A 924 -28.48 -23.78 19.91
CA GLY A 924 -28.54 -25.24 20.09
C GLY A 924 -28.20 -26.07 18.85
N LEU A 925 -27.33 -25.57 17.98
CA LEU A 925 -26.96 -26.27 16.74
C LEU A 925 -26.03 -27.49 17.01
N PRO A 926 -26.32 -28.67 16.42
CA PRO A 926 -25.66 -29.93 16.80
C PRO A 926 -24.32 -30.25 16.11
N ASN A 927 -23.79 -29.39 15.22
CA ASN A 927 -22.60 -29.71 14.40
C ASN A 927 -21.33 -28.98 14.89
N PRO A 928 -20.21 -29.68 15.19
CA PRO A 928 -19.00 -29.06 15.73
C PRO A 928 -18.08 -28.37 14.69
N THR A 929 -18.28 -28.60 13.39
CA THR A 929 -17.56 -27.93 12.30
C THR A 929 -18.53 -27.05 11.51
N PHE A 930 -18.27 -25.75 11.50
CA PHE A 930 -19.09 -24.71 10.89
C PHE A 930 -18.47 -24.30 9.55
N ASP A 931 -19.26 -24.30 8.47
CA ASP A 931 -18.78 -23.98 7.12
C ASP A 931 -18.83 -22.46 6.86
N ARG A 932 -17.71 -21.89 6.39
CA ARG A 932 -17.46 -20.44 6.29
C ARG A 932 -18.10 -19.79 5.06
N GLU A 933 -18.55 -20.53 4.05
CA GLU A 933 -19.31 -19.94 2.93
C GLU A 933 -20.82 -19.88 3.23
N VAL A 934 -21.26 -20.57 4.29
CA VAL A 934 -22.68 -20.81 4.61
C VAL A 934 -23.27 -19.78 5.57
N ALA A 935 -22.45 -19.00 6.26
CA ALA A 935 -22.90 -18.11 7.33
C ALA A 935 -23.03 -16.63 6.92
N ASP A 936 -22.82 -16.33 5.64
CA ASP A 936 -23.00 -14.99 5.09
C ASP A 936 -24.50 -14.77 4.84
N VAL A 937 -25.19 -14.17 5.81
CA VAL A 937 -26.63 -13.88 5.70
C VAL A 937 -26.89 -12.54 5.01
N THR A 938 -25.83 -11.79 4.67
CA THR A 938 -25.88 -10.54 3.93
C THR A 938 -25.67 -10.72 2.43
N GLY A 939 -25.05 -11.83 2.02
CA GLY A 939 -24.77 -12.18 0.62
C GLY A 939 -23.63 -11.36 0.01
N ASN A 940 -22.70 -10.86 0.83
CA ASN A 940 -21.60 -10.00 0.41
C ASN A 940 -20.30 -10.76 0.08
N GLY A 941 -20.30 -12.08 0.20
CA GLY A 941 -19.16 -12.96 -0.09
C GLY A 941 -18.21 -13.20 1.09
N TRP A 942 -18.51 -12.71 2.30
CA TRP A 942 -17.66 -12.82 3.49
C TRP A 942 -18.49 -13.15 4.74
N VAL A 943 -17.94 -13.94 5.67
CA VAL A 943 -18.60 -14.22 6.97
C VAL A 943 -18.05 -13.33 8.06
N SER A 944 -18.89 -12.43 8.57
CA SER A 944 -18.55 -11.44 9.59
C SER A 944 -19.25 -11.69 10.94
N SER A 945 -18.79 -11.02 12.00
CA SER A 945 -19.50 -10.98 13.29
C SER A 945 -20.88 -10.31 13.17
N PHE A 946 -21.07 -9.48 12.13
CA PHE A 946 -22.35 -8.86 11.79
C PHE A 946 -23.35 -9.90 11.30
N ASP A 947 -22.96 -10.85 10.46
CA ASP A 947 -23.83 -11.96 10.03
C ASP A 947 -24.34 -12.79 11.21
N ALA A 948 -23.46 -13.11 12.15
CA ALA A 948 -23.81 -13.83 13.37
C ALA A 948 -24.72 -13.02 14.30
N ALA A 949 -24.49 -11.70 14.42
CA ALA A 949 -25.34 -10.79 15.16
C ALA A 949 -26.73 -10.63 14.53
N LEU A 950 -26.84 -10.65 13.20
CA LEU A 950 -28.12 -10.64 12.48
C LEU A 950 -28.92 -11.92 12.73
N VAL A 951 -28.25 -13.08 12.73
CA VAL A 951 -28.87 -14.37 13.07
C VAL A 951 -29.33 -14.38 14.54
N LEU A 952 -28.49 -13.92 15.47
CA LEU A 952 -28.85 -13.83 16.88
C LEU A 952 -29.97 -12.80 17.15
N ARG A 953 -29.92 -11.63 16.49
CA ARG A 953 -30.96 -10.60 16.56
C ARG A 953 -32.28 -11.13 16.04
N LYS A 954 -32.29 -11.95 14.99
CA LYS A 954 -33.50 -12.63 14.52
C LYS A 954 -34.07 -13.60 15.56
N VAL A 955 -33.19 -14.35 16.25
CA VAL A 955 -33.57 -15.27 17.33
C VAL A 955 -34.16 -14.53 18.54
N LEU A 956 -33.59 -13.37 18.90
CA LEU A 956 -34.06 -12.53 20.02
C LEU A 956 -35.29 -11.67 19.66
N TYR A 957 -35.39 -11.23 18.40
CA TYR A 957 -36.42 -10.33 17.88
C TYR A 957 -37.06 -10.93 16.61
N PRO A 958 -38.16 -11.72 16.75
CA PRO A 958 -38.73 -12.50 15.66
C PRO A 958 -39.23 -11.67 14.45
N TRP A 959 -39.47 -10.37 14.66
CA TRP A 959 -39.92 -9.43 13.62
C TRP A 959 -38.78 -8.88 12.75
N PHE A 960 -37.51 -9.14 13.10
CA PHE A 960 -36.33 -8.71 12.33
C PHE A 960 -36.27 -9.39 10.95
N GLN A 961 -35.77 -8.73 9.90
CA GLN A 961 -35.59 -9.32 8.56
C GLN A 961 -34.13 -9.17 8.12
N PHE A 962 -33.55 -10.19 7.47
CA PHE A 962 -32.18 -10.11 6.94
C PHE A 962 -32.09 -9.08 5.78
N PRO A 963 -31.05 -8.24 5.74
CA PRO A 963 -30.81 -7.28 4.66
C PRO A 963 -30.46 -7.98 3.32
N VAL A 964 -30.50 -7.25 2.20
CA VAL A 964 -29.98 -7.68 0.88
C VAL A 964 -28.94 -6.65 0.43
N GLU A 965 -27.94 -7.12 -0.32
CA GLU A 965 -26.94 -6.37 -1.10
C GLU A 965 -27.25 -4.86 -1.24
N GLY A 966 -26.40 -4.00 -0.63
CA GLY A 966 -26.50 -2.54 -0.79
C GLY A 966 -27.32 -1.74 0.24
N HIS A 967 -27.29 -2.13 1.52
CA HIS A 967 -27.61 -1.28 2.69
C HIS A 967 -28.93 -0.45 2.66
N GLN A 968 -30.04 -1.03 2.20
CA GLN A 968 -31.38 -0.45 2.44
C GLN A 968 -32.33 -1.50 3.02
N LEU A 969 -32.95 -1.20 4.17
CA LEU A 969 -34.00 -2.01 4.79
C LEU A 969 -35.30 -1.88 3.98
N VAL A 970 -35.39 -2.57 2.85
CA VAL A 970 -36.61 -2.65 2.03
C VAL A 970 -37.06 -4.10 1.96
N GLY A 971 -38.37 -4.34 2.06
CA GLY A 971 -38.93 -5.69 1.91
C GLY A 971 -38.54 -6.31 0.57
N LYS A 972 -38.03 -7.55 0.60
CA LYS A 972 -37.49 -8.28 -0.56
C LYS A 972 -38.47 -8.35 -1.74
N PRO A 973 -38.19 -7.73 -2.90
CA PRO A 973 -38.90 -8.00 -4.15
C PRO A 973 -38.40 -9.34 -4.73
N ALA A 974 -39.32 -10.20 -5.18
CA ALA A 974 -38.95 -11.49 -5.78
C ALA A 974 -38.23 -11.29 -7.12
N ALA A 975 -36.98 -11.75 -7.21
CA ALA A 975 -36.20 -11.77 -8.44
C ALA A 975 -36.10 -13.21 -8.96
N GLY A 976 -36.95 -13.57 -9.92
CA GLY A 976 -36.82 -14.84 -10.67
C GLY A 976 -37.90 -15.90 -10.40
N SER A 977 -37.85 -16.98 -11.20
CA SER A 977 -38.91 -18.00 -11.34
C SER A 977 -39.32 -18.65 -10.01
N PHE A 978 -40.60 -18.50 -9.67
CA PHE A 978 -41.21 -18.90 -8.39
C PHE A 978 -40.91 -20.34 -7.97
N ALA A 979 -40.20 -20.50 -6.84
CA ALA A 979 -40.12 -21.75 -6.12
C ALA A 979 -41.44 -22.07 -5.38
N SER A 980 -41.79 -23.34 -5.26
CA SER A 980 -42.95 -23.88 -4.54
C SER A 980 -42.53 -24.87 -3.47
N LEU A 981 -43.18 -24.81 -2.32
CA LEU A 981 -42.90 -25.67 -1.17
C LEU A 981 -43.93 -26.79 -1.03
N SER A 982 -43.50 -28.02 -0.74
CA SER A 982 -44.38 -29.17 -0.57
C SER A 982 -43.94 -30.11 0.55
N TRP A 983 -44.91 -30.66 1.27
CA TRP A 983 -44.67 -31.66 2.32
C TRP A 983 -44.71 -33.07 1.75
N GLU A 984 -43.71 -33.85 2.11
CA GLU A 984 -43.52 -35.25 1.75
C GLU A 984 -43.54 -36.10 3.03
N ARG A 985 -44.14 -37.28 2.99
CA ARG A 985 -44.14 -38.17 4.16
C ARG A 985 -42.82 -38.94 4.19
N ASP A 986 -42.10 -38.87 5.30
CA ASP A 986 -40.85 -39.61 5.50
C ASP A 986 -40.88 -40.34 6.84
N GLY A 987 -41.19 -41.64 6.80
CA GLY A 987 -41.42 -42.45 7.99
C GLY A 987 -42.55 -41.91 8.88
N SER A 988 -42.26 -41.71 10.17
CA SER A 988 -43.20 -41.12 11.13
C SER A 988 -43.34 -39.60 11.01
N GLY A 989 -42.45 -38.92 10.28
CA GLY A 989 -42.39 -37.47 10.13
C GLY A 989 -42.78 -36.97 8.75
N TRP A 990 -42.59 -35.67 8.53
CA TRP A 990 -42.88 -34.96 7.29
C TRP A 990 -41.70 -34.11 6.87
N VAL A 991 -41.29 -34.19 5.61
CA VAL A 991 -40.19 -33.42 5.03
C VAL A 991 -40.74 -32.30 4.17
N LEU A 992 -40.25 -31.09 4.34
CA LEU A 992 -40.55 -29.96 3.49
C LEU A 992 -39.53 -29.83 2.37
N ARG A 993 -40.00 -29.79 1.13
CA ARG A 993 -39.17 -29.72 -0.09
C ARG A 993 -39.53 -28.50 -0.95
N SER A 994 -38.51 -27.87 -1.53
CA SER A 994 -38.61 -26.87 -2.60
C SER A 994 -38.48 -27.54 -3.98
N ASN A 995 -39.21 -27.02 -4.98
CA ASN A 995 -39.08 -27.45 -6.38
C ASN A 995 -37.87 -26.85 -7.11
N THR A 996 -37.18 -25.88 -6.48
CA THR A 996 -35.95 -25.26 -6.98
C THR A 996 -34.82 -25.52 -5.97
N ALA A 997 -33.66 -25.93 -6.47
CA ALA A 997 -32.44 -26.12 -5.67
C ALA A 997 -31.73 -24.76 -5.45
N GLY A 998 -31.01 -24.62 -4.34
CA GLY A 998 -30.20 -23.42 -4.06
C GLY A 998 -30.97 -22.31 -3.33
N ILE A 999 -31.75 -22.66 -2.30
CA ILE A 999 -32.26 -21.65 -1.36
C ILE A 999 -31.15 -21.37 -0.35
N GLU A 1000 -30.61 -20.15 -0.36
CA GLU A 1000 -29.43 -19.81 0.44
C GLU A 1000 -29.78 -19.53 1.90
N ALA A 1001 -30.85 -18.78 2.16
CA ALA A 1001 -31.39 -18.60 3.50
C ALA A 1001 -32.87 -18.21 3.47
N GLY A 1002 -33.58 -18.50 4.57
CA GLY A 1002 -34.93 -18.00 4.76
C GLY A 1002 -35.63 -18.42 6.03
N GLU A 1003 -36.87 -17.99 6.13
CA GLU A 1003 -37.69 -18.06 7.33
C GLU A 1003 -39.07 -18.66 7.00
N LEU A 1004 -39.55 -19.54 7.87
CA LEU A 1004 -40.90 -20.07 7.80
C LEU A 1004 -41.59 -20.04 9.16
N THR A 1005 -42.88 -19.76 9.16
CA THR A 1005 -43.74 -20.06 10.30
C THR A 1005 -44.65 -21.21 9.92
N LEU A 1006 -44.67 -22.26 10.72
CA LEU A 1006 -45.56 -23.40 10.59
C LEU A 1006 -46.65 -23.35 11.68
N THR A 1007 -47.83 -23.84 11.36
CA THR A 1007 -48.83 -24.21 12.34
C THR A 1007 -48.93 -25.73 12.38
N LEU A 1008 -48.64 -26.30 13.54
CA LEU A 1008 -48.70 -27.73 13.82
C LEU A 1008 -50.15 -28.18 14.02
N PRO A 1009 -50.46 -29.47 13.76
CA PRO A 1009 -51.79 -30.05 14.00
C PRO A 1009 -52.18 -30.17 15.49
N GLY A 1010 -51.21 -29.94 16.40
CA GLY A 1010 -51.34 -30.03 17.84
C GLY A 1010 -50.16 -29.33 18.52
N ASP A 1011 -50.24 -29.13 19.83
CA ASP A 1011 -49.26 -28.39 20.65
C ASP A 1011 -48.15 -29.28 21.22
N THR A 1012 -48.16 -30.58 20.91
CA THR A 1012 -47.11 -31.50 21.31
C THR A 1012 -45.76 -31.07 20.74
N PRO A 1013 -44.68 -31.13 21.54
CA PRO A 1013 -43.33 -30.79 21.07
C PRO A 1013 -42.92 -31.60 19.85
N VAL A 1014 -42.43 -30.93 18.82
CA VAL A 1014 -41.95 -31.57 17.58
C VAL A 1014 -40.43 -31.52 17.50
N THR A 1015 -39.86 -32.50 16.80
CA THR A 1015 -38.43 -32.51 16.50
C THR A 1015 -38.24 -32.10 15.05
N ILE A 1016 -37.47 -31.05 14.79
CA ILE A 1016 -37.14 -30.62 13.42
C ILE A 1016 -35.68 -30.94 13.14
N THR A 1017 -35.44 -31.67 12.05
CA THR A 1017 -34.12 -32.13 11.62
C THR A 1017 -33.92 -31.81 10.14
N GLY A 1018 -32.73 -31.43 9.72
CA GLY A 1018 -32.43 -31.17 8.32
C GLY A 1018 -30.94 -31.29 8.08
N ASP A 1019 -30.55 -31.50 6.82
CA ASP A 1019 -29.14 -31.49 6.41
C ASP A 1019 -28.57 -30.05 6.34
N ASN A 1020 -29.44 -29.05 6.55
CA ASN A 1020 -29.17 -27.62 6.47
C ASN A 1020 -28.97 -27.05 7.89
N ALA A 1021 -28.34 -25.87 8.01
CA ALA A 1021 -28.23 -25.18 9.29
C ALA A 1021 -29.62 -24.63 9.68
N LEU A 1022 -30.30 -25.29 10.60
CA LEU A 1022 -31.68 -25.00 10.96
C LEU A 1022 -31.82 -24.71 12.45
N ALA A 1023 -32.51 -23.62 12.76
CA ALA A 1023 -32.97 -23.27 14.09
C ALA A 1023 -34.49 -23.18 14.10
N TYR A 1024 -35.12 -23.66 15.17
CA TYR A 1024 -36.57 -23.54 15.30
C TYR A 1024 -37.00 -23.30 16.75
N ARG A 1025 -38.11 -22.59 16.90
CA ARG A 1025 -38.79 -22.36 18.17
C ARG A 1025 -40.26 -22.71 18.03
N GLN A 1026 -40.75 -23.55 18.93
CA GLN A 1026 -42.17 -23.85 19.05
C GLN A 1026 -42.80 -22.99 20.15
N ASP A 1027 -43.93 -22.36 19.84
CA ASP A 1027 -44.82 -21.67 20.78
C ASP A 1027 -46.26 -22.17 20.58
N GLY A 1028 -46.67 -23.11 21.44
CA GLY A 1028 -47.93 -23.85 21.30
C GLY A 1028 -47.99 -24.62 19.97
N THR A 1029 -48.96 -24.28 19.14
CA THR A 1029 -49.11 -24.87 17.79
C THR A 1029 -48.29 -24.14 16.73
N SER A 1030 -47.64 -23.01 17.04
CA SER A 1030 -46.83 -22.26 16.08
C SER A 1030 -45.38 -22.71 16.17
N VAL A 1031 -44.71 -22.91 15.03
CA VAL A 1031 -43.28 -23.18 14.97
C VAL A 1031 -42.62 -22.22 14.00
N GLN A 1032 -41.73 -21.39 14.51
CA GLN A 1032 -40.89 -20.50 13.72
C GLN A 1032 -39.59 -21.21 13.38
N ILE A 1033 -39.18 -21.15 12.12
CA ILE A 1033 -38.03 -21.86 11.59
C ILE A 1033 -37.19 -20.87 10.80
N ALA A 1034 -35.90 -20.82 11.12
CA ALA A 1034 -34.89 -20.18 10.31
C ALA A 1034 -33.99 -21.28 9.74
N LEU A 1035 -33.70 -21.19 8.45
CA LEU A 1035 -32.83 -22.15 7.77
C LEU A 1035 -31.82 -21.44 6.87
N VAL A 1036 -30.62 -22.00 6.82
CA VAL A 1036 -29.50 -21.52 6.01
C VAL A 1036 -28.87 -22.71 5.28
N ASN A 1037 -28.53 -22.48 4.00
CA ASN A 1037 -28.03 -23.44 3.03
C ASN A 1037 -28.94 -24.65 2.84
N ALA A 1038 -30.03 -24.47 2.08
CA ALA A 1038 -30.83 -25.60 1.62
C ALA A 1038 -30.07 -26.38 0.54
N ALA A 1039 -29.65 -27.59 0.88
CA ALA A 1039 -28.91 -28.47 0.00
C ALA A 1039 -29.49 -28.54 -1.43
N ALA A 1040 -28.61 -28.77 -2.42
CA ALA A 1040 -28.97 -29.00 -3.83
C ALA A 1040 -30.00 -30.14 -4.06
N SER A 1041 -30.29 -30.92 -3.01
CA SER A 1041 -31.34 -31.95 -2.96
C SER A 1041 -32.77 -31.40 -2.95
N GLY A 1042 -32.95 -30.10 -2.69
CA GLY A 1042 -34.25 -29.43 -2.58
C GLY A 1042 -34.99 -29.70 -1.26
N ILE A 1043 -34.43 -30.50 -0.34
CA ILE A 1043 -35.02 -30.75 0.99
C ILE A 1043 -34.63 -29.62 1.94
N LEU A 1044 -35.62 -28.97 2.55
CA LEU A 1044 -35.40 -27.91 3.53
C LEU A 1044 -35.23 -28.48 4.94
N PHE A 1045 -36.17 -29.31 5.40
CA PHE A 1045 -36.12 -29.93 6.73
C PHE A 1045 -37.23 -30.95 6.92
N ARG A 1046 -37.11 -31.77 7.96
CA ARG A 1046 -38.04 -32.80 8.42
C ARG A 1046 -38.62 -32.42 9.78
N VAL A 1047 -39.91 -32.67 9.96
CA VAL A 1047 -40.66 -32.48 11.21
C VAL A 1047 -41.20 -33.84 11.68
N ASP A 1048 -40.71 -34.31 12.82
CA ASP A 1048 -41.15 -35.51 13.51
C ASP A 1048 -42.05 -35.16 14.71
N GLY A 1049 -42.95 -36.09 15.06
CA GLY A 1049 -43.88 -35.90 16.19
C GLY A 1049 -45.25 -35.34 15.82
N VAL A 1050 -45.56 -35.17 14.53
CA VAL A 1050 -46.88 -34.73 14.05
C VAL A 1050 -47.62 -35.83 13.29
N SER A 1051 -48.94 -35.92 13.52
CA SER A 1051 -49.79 -36.91 12.85
C SER A 1051 -50.06 -36.57 11.39
N SER A 1052 -50.14 -35.29 11.06
CA SER A 1052 -50.36 -34.75 9.70
C SER A 1052 -49.37 -33.62 9.38
N ALA A 1053 -49.21 -33.30 8.10
CA ALA A 1053 -48.29 -32.25 7.65
C ALA A 1053 -48.62 -30.91 8.34
N PRO A 1054 -47.62 -30.18 8.86
CA PRO A 1054 -47.81 -28.83 9.36
C PRO A 1054 -48.27 -27.87 8.25
N THR A 1055 -49.05 -26.85 8.57
CA THR A 1055 -49.42 -25.82 7.60
C THR A 1055 -48.41 -24.69 7.60
N ILE A 1056 -47.88 -24.30 6.45
CA ILE A 1056 -46.99 -23.14 6.36
C ILE A 1056 -47.85 -21.88 6.41
N SER A 1057 -47.62 -21.07 7.44
CA SER A 1057 -48.35 -19.84 7.72
C SER A 1057 -47.69 -18.64 7.04
N THR A 1058 -46.35 -18.61 7.04
CA THR A 1058 -45.55 -17.62 6.29
C THR A 1058 -44.27 -18.29 5.79
N ALA A 1059 -43.76 -17.85 4.65
CA ALA A 1059 -42.45 -18.26 4.15
C ALA A 1059 -41.81 -17.09 3.39
N SER A 1060 -40.56 -16.78 3.73
CA SER A 1060 -39.79 -15.71 3.08
C SER A 1060 -38.34 -16.12 2.97
N PHE A 1061 -37.78 -16.09 1.78
CA PHE A 1061 -36.41 -16.51 1.52
C PHE A 1061 -35.61 -15.39 0.85
N ASN A 1062 -34.30 -15.58 0.72
CA ASN A 1062 -33.40 -14.63 0.04
C ASN A 1062 -33.84 -14.34 -1.40
N GLU A 1063 -34.47 -15.30 -2.06
CA GLU A 1063 -34.95 -15.20 -3.44
C GLU A 1063 -36.34 -14.52 -3.55
N GLY A 1064 -36.92 -14.09 -2.42
CA GLY A 1064 -38.20 -13.36 -2.34
C GLY A 1064 -39.35 -14.15 -1.70
N SER A 1065 -40.59 -13.63 -1.82
CA SER A 1065 -41.79 -14.29 -1.31
C SER A 1065 -42.19 -15.49 -2.18
N MET A 1066 -42.24 -16.69 -1.61
CA MET A 1066 -42.59 -17.92 -2.34
C MET A 1066 -44.10 -18.21 -2.32
N THR A 1067 -44.63 -18.74 -3.43
CA THR A 1067 -46.04 -19.14 -3.50
C THR A 1067 -46.20 -20.56 -2.94
N LEU A 1068 -47.07 -20.72 -1.94
CA LEU A 1068 -47.44 -22.03 -1.41
C LEU A 1068 -48.27 -22.82 -2.44
N ALA A 1069 -47.64 -23.76 -3.16
CA ALA A 1069 -48.36 -24.69 -4.02
C ALA A 1069 -48.23 -26.12 -3.46
N PRO A 1070 -49.33 -26.85 -3.23
CA PRO A 1070 -49.24 -28.25 -2.85
C PRO A 1070 -48.76 -29.06 -4.05
N MET A 1071 -47.46 -29.40 -4.11
CA MET A 1071 -46.97 -30.44 -5.03
C MET A 1071 -47.31 -31.81 -4.46
N LEU A 1072 -48.57 -32.21 -4.58
CA LEU A 1072 -48.87 -33.64 -4.65
C LEU A 1072 -48.35 -34.15 -5.99
N PRO A 1073 -47.65 -35.30 -6.05
CA PRO A 1073 -47.30 -35.90 -7.32
C PRO A 1073 -48.56 -36.04 -8.18
N THR A 1074 -48.51 -35.65 -9.45
CA THR A 1074 -49.68 -35.79 -10.33
C THR A 1074 -49.78 -37.19 -10.95
N ALA A 1075 -48.74 -38.01 -10.78
CA ALA A 1075 -48.67 -39.39 -11.25
C ALA A 1075 -47.75 -40.25 -10.36
N PHE A 1076 -47.90 -41.58 -10.46
CA PHE A 1076 -46.97 -42.53 -9.84
C PHE A 1076 -45.61 -42.47 -10.55
N ALA A 1077 -44.52 -42.34 -9.79
CA ALA A 1077 -43.17 -42.38 -10.34
C ALA A 1077 -42.26 -43.27 -9.49
N LEU A 1078 -41.32 -43.96 -10.13
CA LEU A 1078 -40.23 -44.71 -9.48
C LEU A 1078 -38.91 -44.24 -10.12
N GLU A 1079 -38.04 -43.62 -9.32
CA GLU A 1079 -36.79 -43.05 -9.81
C GLU A 1079 -35.76 -44.12 -10.18
N GLN A 1080 -34.91 -43.81 -11.15
CA GLN A 1080 -33.79 -44.65 -11.58
C GLN A 1080 -32.55 -44.27 -10.77
N ASN A 1081 -31.97 -45.21 -10.02
CA ASN A 1081 -30.74 -44.97 -9.28
C ASN A 1081 -29.48 -45.14 -10.13
N ALA A 1082 -28.47 -44.30 -9.87
CA ALA A 1082 -27.12 -44.38 -10.42
C ALA A 1082 -26.15 -44.96 -9.37
N PRO A 1083 -25.17 -45.80 -9.76
CA PRO A 1083 -24.24 -46.41 -8.80
C PRO A 1083 -23.30 -45.38 -8.18
N ASN A 1084 -23.13 -45.43 -6.86
CA ASN A 1084 -21.99 -44.81 -6.16
C ASN A 1084 -20.93 -45.91 -5.91
N PRO A 1085 -19.76 -45.89 -6.59
CA PRO A 1085 -18.74 -46.93 -6.47
C PRO A 1085 -18.02 -46.95 -5.10
N PHE A 1086 -18.26 -45.97 -4.24
CA PHE A 1086 -17.61 -45.86 -2.92
C PHE A 1086 -18.57 -46.08 -1.74
N ASN A 1087 -19.86 -46.39 -1.99
CA ASN A 1087 -20.84 -46.64 -0.93
C ASN A 1087 -21.85 -47.75 -1.32
N PRO A 1088 -21.91 -48.89 -0.59
CA PRO A 1088 -22.81 -50.00 -0.91
C PRO A 1088 -24.30 -49.74 -0.60
N SER A 1089 -24.65 -48.66 0.11
CA SER A 1089 -26.05 -48.29 0.39
C SER A 1089 -26.69 -47.49 -0.76
N THR A 1090 -27.92 -47.85 -1.15
CA THR A 1090 -28.67 -47.24 -2.25
C THR A 1090 -30.06 -46.77 -1.81
N THR A 1091 -30.36 -45.48 -1.98
CA THR A 1091 -31.68 -44.89 -1.67
C THR A 1091 -32.63 -44.99 -2.85
N ILE A 1092 -33.77 -45.67 -2.72
CA ILE A 1092 -34.81 -45.80 -3.75
C ILE A 1092 -35.93 -44.80 -3.48
N ARG A 1093 -36.25 -43.94 -4.47
CA ARG A 1093 -37.29 -42.91 -4.36
C ARG A 1093 -38.50 -43.21 -5.24
N PHE A 1094 -39.70 -42.98 -4.74
CA PHE A 1094 -40.95 -43.14 -5.49
C PHE A 1094 -42.03 -42.13 -5.07
N ALA A 1095 -42.88 -41.75 -6.01
CA ALA A 1095 -43.94 -40.77 -5.85
C ALA A 1095 -45.32 -41.42 -5.89
N LEU A 1096 -46.21 -41.02 -4.98
CA LEU A 1096 -47.60 -41.45 -4.94
C LEU A 1096 -48.54 -40.24 -5.08
N PRO A 1097 -49.38 -40.18 -6.13
CA PRO A 1097 -50.36 -39.10 -6.28
C PRO A 1097 -51.55 -39.22 -5.31
N GLU A 1098 -51.83 -40.44 -4.84
CA GLU A 1098 -52.92 -40.76 -3.92
C GLU A 1098 -52.49 -41.87 -2.93
N ALA A 1099 -53.16 -41.96 -1.79
CA ALA A 1099 -52.87 -42.96 -0.77
C ALA A 1099 -53.00 -44.36 -1.39
N SER A 1100 -51.98 -45.20 -1.24
CA SER A 1100 -51.90 -46.49 -1.92
C SER A 1100 -51.27 -47.55 -1.03
N GLN A 1101 -51.73 -48.80 -1.15
CA GLN A 1101 -50.95 -49.94 -0.65
C GLN A 1101 -49.70 -50.10 -1.51
N VAL A 1102 -48.54 -50.08 -0.88
CA VAL A 1102 -47.23 -50.16 -1.53
C VAL A 1102 -46.55 -51.47 -1.14
N SER A 1103 -45.88 -52.09 -2.11
CA SER A 1103 -44.91 -53.17 -1.89
C SER A 1103 -43.66 -52.90 -2.74
N LEU A 1104 -42.57 -52.48 -2.11
CA LEU A 1104 -41.27 -52.26 -2.73
C LEU A 1104 -40.34 -53.44 -2.43
N VAL A 1105 -39.94 -54.17 -3.47
CA VAL A 1105 -39.11 -55.39 -3.34
C VAL A 1105 -37.94 -55.33 -4.31
N VAL A 1106 -36.74 -55.67 -3.83
CA VAL A 1106 -35.53 -55.86 -4.65
C VAL A 1106 -35.43 -57.31 -5.08
N TYR A 1107 -35.07 -57.54 -6.34
CA TYR A 1107 -34.91 -58.83 -6.99
C TYR A 1107 -33.53 -58.93 -7.64
N ASP A 1108 -33.00 -60.14 -7.77
CA ASP A 1108 -31.89 -60.40 -8.66
C ASP A 1108 -32.34 -60.44 -10.14
N LEU A 1109 -31.39 -60.54 -11.08
CA LEU A 1109 -31.69 -60.66 -12.51
C LEU A 1109 -32.48 -61.92 -12.89
N ASN A 1110 -32.50 -62.93 -12.01
CA ASN A 1110 -33.28 -64.15 -12.20
C ASN A 1110 -34.73 -64.01 -11.67
N GLY A 1111 -35.09 -62.84 -11.13
CA GLY A 1111 -36.42 -62.57 -10.59
C GLY A 1111 -36.67 -63.14 -9.20
N ARG A 1112 -35.63 -63.55 -8.47
CA ARG A 1112 -35.75 -63.98 -7.07
C ARG A 1112 -35.77 -62.75 -6.16
N ALA A 1113 -36.76 -62.67 -5.28
CA ALA A 1113 -36.85 -61.61 -4.28
C ALA A 1113 -35.67 -61.70 -3.29
N ILE A 1114 -34.90 -60.63 -3.22
CA ILE A 1114 -33.74 -60.46 -2.35
C ILE A 1114 -34.18 -59.90 -1.01
N ARG A 1115 -34.95 -58.81 -1.03
CA ARG A 1115 -35.46 -58.16 0.18
C ARG A 1115 -36.68 -57.30 -0.12
N THR A 1116 -37.70 -57.39 0.74
CA THR A 1116 -38.79 -56.41 0.78
C THR A 1116 -38.33 -55.22 1.60
N LEU A 1117 -38.31 -54.04 0.99
CA LEU A 1117 -37.82 -52.82 1.60
C LEU A 1117 -38.94 -52.01 2.26
N ALA A 1118 -40.12 -52.02 1.66
CA ALA A 1118 -41.31 -51.36 2.21
C ALA A 1118 -42.57 -52.12 1.83
N THR A 1119 -43.48 -52.30 2.78
CA THR A 1119 -44.81 -52.85 2.51
C THR A 1119 -45.85 -52.25 3.45
N GLY A 1120 -47.02 -51.88 2.93
CA GLY A 1120 -48.13 -51.34 3.72
C GLY A 1120 -48.82 -50.13 3.10
N ALA A 1121 -49.64 -49.43 3.88
CA ALA A 1121 -50.35 -48.23 3.44
C ALA A 1121 -49.44 -47.00 3.45
N PHE A 1122 -49.30 -46.34 2.29
CA PHE A 1122 -48.52 -45.11 2.14
C PHE A 1122 -49.45 -43.96 1.74
N GLN A 1123 -49.20 -42.78 2.32
CA GLN A 1123 -49.97 -41.56 2.04
C GLN A 1123 -49.55 -40.93 0.70
N PRO A 1124 -50.37 -40.05 0.09
CA PRO A 1124 -49.95 -39.27 -1.08
C PRO A 1124 -48.69 -38.44 -0.76
N GLY A 1125 -47.76 -38.37 -1.70
CA GLY A 1125 -46.49 -37.67 -1.54
C GLY A 1125 -45.32 -38.42 -2.17
N ASN A 1126 -44.12 -37.83 -2.12
CA ASN A 1126 -42.89 -38.54 -2.46
C ASN A 1126 -42.38 -39.30 -1.23
N HIS A 1127 -41.78 -40.46 -1.49
CA HIS A 1127 -41.31 -41.41 -0.49
C HIS A 1127 -39.90 -41.88 -0.86
N SER A 1128 -39.08 -42.19 0.14
CA SER A 1128 -37.74 -42.76 -0.08
C SER A 1128 -37.47 -43.93 0.87
N VAL A 1129 -36.73 -44.93 0.40
CA VAL A 1129 -36.40 -46.15 1.16
C VAL A 1129 -34.96 -46.57 0.85
N VAL A 1130 -34.13 -46.72 1.88
CA VAL A 1130 -32.73 -47.12 1.75
C VAL A 1130 -32.59 -48.65 1.70
N TRP A 1131 -31.77 -49.15 0.78
CA TRP A 1131 -31.28 -50.53 0.77
C TRP A 1131 -29.79 -50.55 1.09
N ASP A 1132 -29.41 -51.33 2.10
CA ASP A 1132 -28.06 -51.51 2.62
C ASP A 1132 -27.21 -52.54 1.84
N GLY A 1133 -27.75 -53.09 0.74
CA GLY A 1133 -27.08 -54.15 -0.02
C GLY A 1133 -27.11 -55.52 0.66
N MET A 1134 -28.04 -55.75 1.59
CA MET A 1134 -28.22 -57.04 2.26
C MET A 1134 -29.53 -57.74 1.83
N ASP A 1135 -29.53 -59.08 1.85
CA ASP A 1135 -30.70 -59.91 1.65
C ASP A 1135 -31.63 -59.91 2.90
N ALA A 1136 -32.78 -60.59 2.80
CA ALA A 1136 -33.75 -60.69 3.90
C ALA A 1136 -33.20 -61.34 5.19
N ASN A 1137 -32.04 -62.01 5.15
CA ASN A 1137 -31.38 -62.61 6.31
C ASN A 1137 -30.20 -61.76 6.81
N GLY A 1138 -30.03 -60.54 6.31
CA GLY A 1138 -28.92 -59.64 6.66
C GLY A 1138 -27.57 -60.07 6.07
N ARG A 1139 -27.56 -60.93 5.04
CA ARG A 1139 -26.33 -61.33 4.35
C ARG A 1139 -26.08 -60.41 3.18
N GLU A 1140 -24.82 -60.05 2.98
CA GLU A 1140 -24.42 -59.20 1.86
C GLU A 1140 -24.69 -59.87 0.51
N VAL A 1141 -25.19 -59.11 -0.45
CA VAL A 1141 -25.39 -59.59 -1.83
C VAL A 1141 -24.20 -59.19 -2.72
N ALA A 1142 -23.92 -59.98 -3.75
CA ALA A 1142 -22.76 -59.79 -4.62
C ALA A 1142 -22.84 -58.51 -5.48
N SER A 1143 -21.70 -57.97 -5.91
CA SER A 1143 -21.65 -56.92 -6.95
C SER A 1143 -22.37 -57.41 -8.21
N GLY A 1144 -23.30 -56.62 -8.74
CA GLY A 1144 -24.15 -57.03 -9.85
C GLY A 1144 -25.34 -56.11 -10.08
N THR A 1145 -26.11 -56.40 -11.13
CA THR A 1145 -27.36 -55.67 -11.41
C THR A 1145 -28.51 -56.29 -10.62
N TYR A 1146 -29.29 -55.44 -9.96
CA TYR A 1146 -30.51 -55.79 -9.25
C TYR A 1146 -31.69 -55.01 -9.83
N VAL A 1147 -32.89 -55.51 -9.60
CA VAL A 1147 -34.12 -54.90 -10.08
C VAL A 1147 -35.00 -54.61 -8.88
N TYR A 1148 -35.49 -53.39 -8.74
CA TYR A 1148 -36.46 -53.05 -7.69
C TYR A 1148 -37.81 -52.77 -8.33
N ARG A 1149 -38.84 -53.32 -7.69
CA ARG A 1149 -40.22 -53.22 -8.14
C ARG A 1149 -41.06 -52.59 -7.05
N LEU A 1150 -41.73 -51.51 -7.41
CA LEU A 1150 -42.80 -50.90 -6.64
C LEU A 1150 -44.13 -51.42 -7.17
N THR A 1151 -44.89 -52.11 -6.34
CA THR A 1151 -46.26 -52.53 -6.66
C THR A 1151 -47.25 -51.73 -5.84
N THR A 1152 -48.22 -51.12 -6.53
CA THR A 1152 -49.36 -50.44 -5.92
C THR A 1152 -50.66 -51.01 -6.46
N GLU A 1153 -51.79 -50.61 -5.86
CA GLU A 1153 -53.12 -50.96 -6.37
C GLU A 1153 -53.37 -50.48 -7.80
N LYS A 1154 -52.57 -49.53 -8.31
CA LYS A 1154 -52.72 -48.89 -9.62
C LYS A 1154 -51.72 -49.37 -10.67
N GLY A 1155 -50.69 -50.12 -10.28
CA GLY A 1155 -49.71 -50.65 -11.22
C GLY A 1155 -48.42 -51.13 -10.58
N SER A 1156 -47.56 -51.75 -11.40
CA SER A 1156 -46.24 -52.20 -11.00
C SER A 1156 -45.17 -51.47 -11.80
N PHE A 1157 -44.29 -50.76 -11.10
CA PHE A 1157 -43.19 -49.99 -11.68
C PHE A 1157 -41.87 -50.69 -11.36
N VAL A 1158 -40.99 -50.79 -12.35
CA VAL A 1158 -39.74 -51.56 -12.24
C VAL A 1158 -38.59 -50.72 -12.75
N LYS A 1159 -37.50 -50.68 -11.97
CA LYS A 1159 -36.24 -50.02 -12.34
C LYS A 1159 -35.07 -50.92 -11.98
N ARG A 1160 -33.94 -50.67 -12.65
CA ARG A 1160 -32.69 -51.43 -12.44
C ARG A 1160 -31.76 -50.62 -11.53
N MET A 1161 -30.89 -51.28 -10.79
CA MET A 1161 -29.76 -50.66 -10.12
C MET A 1161 -28.53 -51.55 -10.30
N THR A 1162 -27.36 -50.94 -10.27
CA THR A 1162 -26.09 -51.68 -10.28
C THR A 1162 -25.44 -51.49 -8.93
N LEU A 1163 -25.14 -52.58 -8.25
CA LEU A 1163 -24.32 -52.59 -7.05
C LEU A 1163 -22.89 -52.89 -7.48
N ALA A 1164 -21.98 -51.93 -7.29
CA ALA A 1164 -20.54 -52.10 -7.50
C ALA A 1164 -19.85 -52.03 -6.14
N ARG A 1165 -19.40 -53.18 -5.65
CA ARG A 1165 -18.41 -53.31 -4.57
C ARG A 1165 -17.11 -53.83 -5.15
#